data_AF-A0A2A4EM40-F1
#
_entry.id   AF-A0A2A4EM40-F1
#
_cell.length_a   1.000
_cell.length_b   1.000
_cell.length_c   1.000
_cell.angle_alpha   90.00
_cell.angle_beta   90.00
_cell.angle_gamma   90.00
#
_symmetry.space_group_name_H-M   'P 1'
#
loop_
_entity.id
_entity.type
_entity.pdbx_description
1 polymer ?
#
loop_
_entity_poly.entity_id
_entity_poly.type
_entity_poly.pdbx_seq_one_letter_code
_entity_poly.pdbx_strand_id
1 'polypeptide(L)'
;MNRLSSAVDAMQPHYEIVVVGSGYGGAIAASRMARAGRNVCLLERGREFMAGEYPATPIEGLTQVQYNTSLAQIGSPLALLEVHVNPEVNVVVGCGLGGTSLINANVALPPDPRLWDDPRWPAAVRADAAGRDAGYARATAMLQPSPVPASFPRLPKLDALELAAAKMEMTDRFYRPPITVTFEDGPNAAGVMQKACNGCGDCNSGCNHDAKNSTHMNYLPDAVAHGAEIFTGVAVHSVVRDEALQKWCVRYQLVGLGRESYDAPDLFVTADIVIISAGTLGSTALLLRSQQAGLPVSTQLGQHLTGNGDVLAFAVNTDHDINAVGWGKQTDIAPVGPTIAGIIDHRNTPDVRDGFVIEEGTLAAPIGAALMGMLGIVTPVDGVALPGLHAAAGGGVLDPEARVVDSVLRGPYHGAMRNTQTYLVMAHDDESGEILVKDGRARISWPNAGKQPIYATVEKTLEAASAALGGTYVRNPMSTKLLNDSLVTVHPLGGCAMADDAARGVVDQAGQVYCGTLGNAVHPGLYVMDGSVMPISLGVNPLLTISALAERNCAQLAAKHGWQIDYASAGRSAPPPPPKIGLRFTETMLGDYTPIPASAADAVSSVPMSFTLTVESDDLEHMLADPQHEARMVGTLTCTALSAEPLMIVDGRFNLFVDNEEEVDVRNMNYRMTLESVEGKTYYLFGQKIVTHSSLLNLWSQTNTLYVEMRDSAATDAPLIGRATLIITPENFLRQSRTMEVTNAPDIETRLAWTLKFGRFFAGVLFTEYGGIAAPLQYFDPDAPPRARRTLRAPAPVITFFNTADQKTLKLTRYQGGTKGPVLLIHGSGVSSRIFSTDLIGTNLVEYLCAAQYDVWLVDLRVSIELPSAPEPTTADAIAREDIPAAVAKVRELSGAPDIQVVAHCFGALAFSMSLLSGLTGVRSAVLSQVSAHPIAGDLQTIKAGLHVPNLLRHLGIKDLTAYTKDAKWPKNLFDEALRFLPVGHCNNAVCHRATFLYGELYEHGQLDEPLHENLHELFGVHDMELFDHLATIVRAGHVVDASGRDVYLPNIDRMKLPIAFIHGKQNRCYLPTSTEQTFEMLVERFGATHYSRHVIDGYGHIDCIFGKNAARDVYPAIGQHLDAY
;
A
#
# COMPACT_ATOMS: atom_id res chain seq x y z
N MET A 1 -12.44 21.53 0.70
CA MET A 1 -13.20 20.30 1.04
C MET A 1 -12.18 19.17 1.22
N ASN A 2 -12.42 18.21 2.13
CA ASN A 2 -11.60 16.98 2.17
C ASN A 2 -11.97 16.07 0.99
N ARG A 3 -11.08 15.15 0.62
CA ARG A 3 -11.40 14.08 -0.33
C ARG A 3 -12.55 13.23 0.21
N LEU A 4 -13.45 12.81 -0.68
CA LEU A 4 -14.64 12.03 -0.37
C LEU A 4 -14.41 10.53 -0.52
N SER A 5 -13.42 10.12 -1.32
CA SER A 5 -13.18 8.69 -1.56
C SER A 5 -12.50 8.01 -0.36
N SER A 6 -13.01 6.82 -0.04
CA SER A 6 -12.41 5.86 0.88
C SER A 6 -11.29 5.08 0.19
N ALA A 7 -10.34 4.57 0.97
CA ALA A 7 -9.36 3.60 0.50
C ALA A 7 -10.05 2.29 0.11
N VAL A 8 -9.60 1.63 -0.98
CA VAL A 8 -10.29 0.48 -1.57
C VAL A 8 -10.37 -0.72 -0.62
N ASP A 9 -9.38 -0.90 0.23
CA ASP A 9 -9.31 -1.95 1.25
C ASP A 9 -10.28 -1.74 2.42
N ALA A 10 -10.86 -0.53 2.57
CA ALA A 10 -11.96 -0.29 3.50
C ALA A 10 -13.28 -0.87 2.99
N MET A 11 -13.35 -1.31 1.72
CA MET A 11 -14.56 -1.85 1.13
C MET A 11 -15.01 -3.12 1.84
N GLN A 12 -16.22 -3.08 2.39
CA GLN A 12 -16.87 -4.25 2.98
C GLN A 12 -17.19 -5.30 1.91
N PRO A 13 -17.19 -6.61 2.25
CA PRO A 13 -17.56 -7.67 1.30
C PRO A 13 -19.03 -7.60 0.86
N HIS A 14 -19.88 -6.90 1.63
CA HIS A 14 -21.31 -6.78 1.40
C HIS A 14 -21.86 -5.41 1.80
N TYR A 15 -22.78 -4.89 1.01
CA TYR A 15 -23.57 -3.67 1.29
C TYR A 15 -25.06 -3.91 1.08
N GLU A 16 -25.92 -3.15 1.75
CA GLU A 16 -27.37 -3.18 1.44
C GLU A 16 -27.59 -2.65 0.01
N ILE A 17 -26.87 -1.58 -0.37
CA ILE A 17 -27.03 -0.91 -1.67
C ILE A 17 -25.66 -0.60 -2.28
N VAL A 18 -25.44 -1.07 -3.52
CA VAL A 18 -24.31 -0.64 -4.36
C VAL A 18 -24.81 0.27 -5.48
N VAL A 19 -24.23 1.46 -5.58
CA VAL A 19 -24.47 2.42 -6.66
C VAL A 19 -23.26 2.42 -7.60
N VAL A 20 -23.49 2.20 -8.90
CA VAL A 20 -22.42 2.15 -9.90
C VAL A 20 -22.42 3.44 -10.72
N GLY A 21 -21.37 4.24 -10.58
CA GLY A 21 -21.20 5.54 -11.23
C GLY A 21 -21.65 6.71 -10.36
N SER A 22 -20.93 7.84 -10.48
CA SER A 22 -21.09 9.02 -9.60
C SER A 22 -21.65 10.27 -10.30
N GLY A 23 -22.24 10.11 -11.49
CA GLY A 23 -22.94 11.19 -12.19
C GLY A 23 -24.23 11.63 -11.47
N TYR A 24 -25.07 12.42 -12.14
CA TYR A 24 -26.33 12.93 -11.57
C TYR A 24 -27.18 11.84 -10.91
N GLY A 25 -27.51 10.77 -11.65
CA GLY A 25 -28.31 9.65 -11.13
C GLY A 25 -27.70 8.98 -9.90
N GLY A 26 -26.41 8.64 -9.99
CA GLY A 26 -25.73 7.88 -8.95
C GLY A 26 -25.46 8.70 -7.69
N ALA A 27 -25.07 9.96 -7.82
CA ALA A 27 -24.89 10.86 -6.68
C ALA A 27 -26.21 11.07 -5.92
N ILE A 28 -27.31 11.25 -6.65
CA ILE A 28 -28.65 11.36 -6.06
C ILE A 28 -29.04 10.06 -5.36
N ALA A 29 -28.87 8.92 -6.03
CA ALA A 29 -29.17 7.62 -5.44
C ALA A 29 -28.39 7.37 -4.15
N ALA A 30 -27.07 7.61 -4.15
CA ALA A 30 -26.24 7.44 -2.97
C ALA A 30 -26.68 8.37 -1.82
N SER A 31 -26.90 9.66 -2.10
CA SER A 31 -27.39 10.63 -1.11
C SER A 31 -28.73 10.22 -0.51
N ARG A 32 -29.72 9.88 -1.35
CA ARG A 32 -31.08 9.60 -0.89
C ARG A 32 -31.16 8.26 -0.14
N MET A 33 -30.40 7.25 -0.57
CA MET A 33 -30.35 5.97 0.14
C MET A 33 -29.59 6.08 1.46
N ALA A 34 -28.51 6.86 1.54
CA ALA A 34 -27.80 7.13 2.80
C ALA A 34 -28.68 7.94 3.77
N ARG A 35 -29.42 8.95 3.28
CA ARG A 35 -30.44 9.69 4.06
C ARG A 35 -31.62 8.83 4.49
N ALA A 36 -31.85 7.68 3.86
CA ALA A 36 -32.78 6.65 4.31
C ALA A 36 -32.16 5.69 5.36
N GLY A 37 -30.95 5.99 5.84
CA GLY A 37 -30.22 5.22 6.83
C GLY A 37 -29.74 3.85 6.33
N ARG A 38 -29.51 3.71 5.01
CA ARG A 38 -29.06 2.46 4.40
C ARG A 38 -27.54 2.38 4.35
N ASN A 39 -26.98 1.17 4.37
CA ASN A 39 -25.57 0.93 4.12
C ASN A 39 -25.28 1.02 2.61
N VAL A 40 -24.61 2.10 2.18
CA VAL A 40 -24.44 2.46 0.76
C VAL A 40 -22.97 2.47 0.38
N CYS A 41 -22.65 1.76 -0.71
CA CYS A 41 -21.37 1.83 -1.41
C CYS A 41 -21.56 2.45 -2.79
N LEU A 42 -20.76 3.46 -3.13
CA LEU A 42 -20.70 4.03 -4.48
C LEU A 42 -19.37 3.66 -5.14
N LEU A 43 -19.43 3.08 -6.34
CA LEU A 43 -18.27 2.70 -7.14
C LEU A 43 -18.11 3.63 -8.34
N GLU A 44 -16.96 4.31 -8.44
CA GLU A 44 -16.62 5.21 -9.53
C GLU A 44 -15.36 4.75 -10.25
N ARG A 45 -15.40 4.67 -11.59
CA ARG A 45 -14.26 4.27 -12.41
C ARG A 45 -13.14 5.31 -12.38
N GLY A 46 -13.48 6.59 -12.49
CA GLY A 46 -12.52 7.68 -12.51
C GLY A 46 -11.95 8.02 -11.13
N ARG A 47 -11.03 8.98 -11.09
CA ARG A 47 -10.44 9.50 -9.86
C ARG A 47 -11.26 10.66 -9.28
N GLU A 48 -11.02 10.99 -8.03
CA GLU A 48 -11.51 12.24 -7.44
C GLU A 48 -10.61 13.42 -7.83
N PHE A 49 -11.22 14.46 -8.43
CA PHE A 49 -10.55 15.70 -8.80
C PHE A 49 -10.97 16.82 -7.85
N MET A 50 -10.01 17.53 -7.28
CA MET A 50 -10.26 18.71 -6.45
C MET A 50 -10.04 20.01 -7.24
N ALA A 51 -10.62 21.12 -6.78
CA ALA A 51 -10.26 22.43 -7.30
C ALA A 51 -8.73 22.66 -7.16
N GLY A 52 -8.10 23.08 -8.25
CA GLY A 52 -6.65 23.16 -8.40
C GLY A 52 -6.03 21.99 -9.17
N GLU A 53 -6.72 20.85 -9.27
CA GLU A 53 -6.25 19.64 -9.96
C GLU A 53 -6.80 19.50 -11.40
N TYR A 54 -7.81 20.29 -11.78
CA TYR A 54 -8.31 20.29 -13.15
C TYR A 54 -7.29 20.92 -14.09
N PRO A 55 -7.18 20.41 -15.34
CA PRO A 55 -6.20 20.93 -16.29
C PRO A 55 -6.45 22.42 -16.56
N ALA A 56 -5.39 23.23 -16.45
CA ALA A 56 -5.44 24.67 -16.68
C ALA A 56 -4.52 25.12 -17.82
N THR A 57 -3.74 24.19 -18.39
CA THR A 57 -2.88 24.43 -19.56
C THR A 57 -3.12 23.37 -20.64
N PRO A 58 -2.77 23.63 -21.91
CA PRO A 58 -2.93 22.65 -23.00
C PRO A 58 -2.17 21.33 -22.76
N ILE A 59 -0.97 21.38 -22.18
CA ILE A 59 -0.17 20.17 -21.89
C ILE A 59 -0.86 19.33 -20.80
N GLU A 60 -1.31 19.96 -19.71
CA GLU A 60 -2.12 19.29 -18.68
C GLU A 60 -3.38 18.70 -19.32
N GLY A 61 -4.09 19.46 -20.16
CA GLY A 61 -5.28 19.02 -20.88
C GLY A 61 -5.07 17.76 -21.70
N LEU A 62 -3.97 17.67 -22.47
CA LEU A 62 -3.64 16.49 -23.28
C LEU A 62 -3.49 15.22 -22.42
N THR A 63 -2.99 15.33 -21.19
CA THR A 63 -2.89 14.18 -20.26
C THR A 63 -4.23 13.76 -19.66
N GLN A 64 -5.25 14.61 -19.76
CA GLN A 64 -6.58 14.42 -19.19
C GLN A 64 -7.64 14.05 -20.25
N VAL A 65 -7.22 13.67 -21.46
CA VAL A 65 -8.12 13.11 -22.48
C VAL A 65 -7.74 11.67 -22.77
N GLN A 66 -8.76 10.81 -22.87
CA GLN A 66 -8.65 9.44 -23.35
C GLN A 66 -9.60 9.21 -24.52
N TYR A 67 -9.20 8.34 -25.44
CA TYR A 67 -9.94 8.03 -26.66
C TYR A 67 -10.28 6.55 -26.72
N ASN A 68 -11.57 6.25 -26.83
CA ASN A 68 -12.07 4.91 -27.08
C ASN A 68 -12.30 4.71 -28.58
N THR A 69 -11.29 4.20 -29.27
CA THR A 69 -11.32 3.94 -30.73
C THR A 69 -11.59 2.47 -31.02
N SER A 70 -12.04 2.16 -32.24
CA SER A 70 -12.31 0.76 -32.68
C SER A 70 -11.13 -0.20 -32.49
N LEU A 71 -9.90 0.32 -32.51
CA LEU A 71 -8.68 -0.46 -32.33
C LEU A 71 -8.28 -0.56 -30.84
N ALA A 72 -8.19 0.55 -30.13
CA ALA A 72 -7.65 0.58 -28.77
C ALA A 72 -8.22 1.73 -27.91
N GLN A 73 -8.10 1.60 -26.59
CA GLN A 73 -8.19 2.72 -25.65
C GLN A 73 -6.83 3.44 -25.65
N ILE A 74 -6.82 4.75 -25.89
CA ILE A 74 -5.60 5.56 -25.97
C ILE A 74 -5.66 6.62 -24.87
N GLY A 75 -4.56 6.80 -24.12
CA GLY A 75 -4.50 7.71 -22.97
C GLY A 75 -4.76 6.97 -21.65
N SER A 76 -4.70 7.70 -20.53
CA SER A 76 -4.95 7.11 -19.21
C SER A 76 -6.44 6.75 -19.06
N PRO A 77 -6.79 5.55 -18.58
CA PRO A 77 -8.18 5.19 -18.29
C PRO A 77 -8.81 6.05 -17.17
N LEU A 78 -7.97 6.75 -16.38
CA LEU A 78 -8.37 7.66 -15.31
C LEU A 78 -8.40 9.14 -15.76
N ALA A 79 -8.20 9.42 -17.05
CA ALA A 79 -8.25 10.77 -17.60
C ALA A 79 -9.67 11.36 -17.54
N LEU A 80 -9.77 12.66 -17.26
CA LEU A 80 -11.03 13.38 -17.00
C LEU A 80 -12.06 13.31 -18.14
N LEU A 81 -11.62 13.42 -19.40
CA LEU A 81 -12.50 13.38 -20.57
C LEU A 81 -12.30 12.07 -21.33
N GLU A 82 -13.39 11.34 -21.59
CA GLU A 82 -13.39 10.21 -22.51
C GLU A 82 -14.14 10.56 -23.79
N VAL A 83 -13.47 10.36 -24.93
CA VAL A 83 -14.03 10.53 -26.27
C VAL A 83 -14.26 9.16 -26.88
N HIS A 84 -15.51 8.78 -27.05
CA HIS A 84 -15.90 7.59 -27.81
C HIS A 84 -15.89 7.91 -29.29
N VAL A 85 -14.90 7.38 -30.01
CA VAL A 85 -14.72 7.64 -31.44
C VAL A 85 -15.41 6.54 -32.24
N ASN A 86 -16.44 6.91 -33.01
CA ASN A 86 -17.20 5.98 -33.86
C ASN A 86 -17.37 6.56 -35.28
N PRO A 87 -17.77 5.74 -36.27
CA PRO A 87 -17.80 6.19 -37.67
C PRO A 87 -18.71 7.39 -37.98
N GLU A 88 -19.82 7.55 -37.25
CA GLU A 88 -20.82 8.59 -37.54
C GLU A 88 -21.16 9.48 -36.33
N VAL A 89 -21.02 9.00 -35.10
CA VAL A 89 -21.33 9.77 -33.88
C VAL A 89 -20.25 9.56 -32.83
N ASN A 90 -19.58 10.64 -32.48
CA ASN A 90 -18.63 10.68 -31.38
C ASN A 90 -19.31 11.21 -30.12
N VAL A 91 -18.94 10.65 -28.97
CA VAL A 91 -19.54 11.04 -27.68
C VAL A 91 -18.45 11.45 -26.72
N VAL A 92 -18.63 12.59 -26.04
CA VAL A 92 -17.71 13.06 -25.02
C VAL A 92 -18.37 12.98 -23.64
N VAL A 93 -17.72 12.29 -22.71
CA VAL A 93 -18.22 12.11 -21.33
C VAL A 93 -17.14 12.43 -20.30
N GLY A 94 -17.56 12.79 -19.08
CA GLY A 94 -16.64 12.97 -17.95
C GLY A 94 -16.38 11.65 -17.23
N CYS A 95 -15.12 11.42 -16.82
CA CYS A 95 -14.66 10.29 -16.04
C CYS A 95 -13.99 10.80 -14.75
N GLY A 96 -14.64 10.58 -13.61
CA GLY A 96 -14.20 11.09 -12.33
C GLY A 96 -15.34 11.13 -11.32
N LEU A 97 -15.00 11.32 -10.04
CA LEU A 97 -16.00 11.42 -8.96
C LEU A 97 -16.90 12.65 -9.16
N GLY A 98 -18.10 12.44 -9.68
CA GLY A 98 -19.05 13.46 -10.13
C GLY A 98 -19.50 13.28 -11.60
N GLY A 99 -18.86 12.39 -12.35
CA GLY A 99 -19.12 12.12 -13.77
C GLY A 99 -19.08 13.37 -14.65
N THR A 100 -19.96 13.44 -15.65
CA THR A 100 -20.02 14.58 -16.58
C THR A 100 -20.40 15.91 -15.91
N SER A 101 -20.90 15.93 -14.67
CA SER A 101 -21.12 17.20 -13.95
C SER A 101 -19.82 17.99 -13.74
N LEU A 102 -18.67 17.30 -13.74
CA LEU A 102 -17.35 17.93 -13.64
C LEU A 102 -17.04 18.80 -14.86
N ILE A 103 -17.48 18.40 -16.06
CA ILE A 103 -17.09 19.02 -17.35
C ILE A 103 -18.27 19.60 -18.15
N ASN A 104 -19.50 19.54 -17.68
CA ASN A 104 -20.63 20.11 -18.42
C ASN A 104 -20.69 21.65 -18.35
N ALA A 105 -21.63 22.24 -19.09
CA ALA A 105 -21.83 23.68 -19.14
C ALA A 105 -22.92 24.23 -18.17
N ASN A 106 -23.37 23.41 -17.21
CA ASN A 106 -24.23 23.78 -16.07
C ASN A 106 -25.71 24.13 -16.34
N VAL A 107 -26.19 24.14 -17.58
CA VAL A 107 -27.58 24.57 -17.87
C VAL A 107 -28.61 23.59 -17.32
N ALA A 108 -29.53 24.10 -16.51
CA ALA A 108 -30.54 23.33 -15.80
C ALA A 108 -31.95 23.75 -16.26
N LEU A 109 -32.37 23.28 -17.44
CA LEU A 109 -33.68 23.58 -18.01
C LEU A 109 -34.62 22.36 -17.94
N PRO A 110 -35.92 22.56 -17.64
CA PRO A 110 -36.92 21.54 -17.89
C PRO A 110 -37.15 21.37 -19.40
N PRO A 111 -37.50 20.16 -19.85
CA PRO A 111 -37.86 19.89 -21.24
C PRO A 111 -39.22 20.53 -21.57
N ASP A 112 -39.57 20.61 -22.85
CA ASP A 112 -40.92 21.04 -23.23
C ASP A 112 -41.96 20.09 -22.60
N PRO A 113 -42.95 20.59 -21.84
CA PRO A 113 -43.92 19.74 -21.14
C PRO A 113 -44.69 18.79 -22.07
N ARG A 114 -44.88 19.16 -23.34
CA ARG A 114 -45.58 18.33 -24.35
C ARG A 114 -44.83 17.04 -24.67
N LEU A 115 -43.52 16.95 -24.39
CA LEU A 115 -42.74 15.72 -24.55
C LEU A 115 -43.19 14.60 -23.62
N TRP A 116 -43.78 14.93 -22.46
CA TRP A 116 -44.33 13.93 -21.54
C TRP A 116 -45.57 13.23 -22.09
N ASP A 117 -46.23 13.79 -23.11
CA ASP A 117 -47.40 13.15 -23.73
C ASP A 117 -47.02 12.00 -24.68
N ASP A 118 -45.76 11.94 -25.12
CA ASP A 118 -45.23 10.91 -26.02
C ASP A 118 -45.45 9.50 -25.42
N PRO A 119 -46.10 8.57 -26.15
CA PRO A 119 -46.45 7.25 -25.63
C PRO A 119 -45.25 6.33 -25.37
N ARG A 120 -44.04 6.71 -25.77
CA ARG A 120 -42.81 5.99 -25.38
C ARG A 120 -42.51 6.16 -23.89
N TRP A 121 -42.93 7.25 -23.25
CA TRP A 121 -42.90 7.34 -21.80
C TRP A 121 -43.93 6.38 -21.18
N PRO A 122 -43.57 5.62 -20.12
CA PRO A 122 -44.51 4.73 -19.45
C PRO A 122 -45.77 5.47 -19.01
N ALA A 123 -46.94 4.85 -19.16
CA ALA A 123 -48.22 5.43 -18.79
C ALA A 123 -48.24 5.89 -17.31
N ALA A 124 -47.59 5.13 -16.43
CA ALA A 124 -47.44 5.48 -15.02
C ALA A 124 -46.56 6.73 -14.79
N VAL A 125 -45.51 6.93 -15.59
CA VAL A 125 -44.69 8.15 -15.53
C VAL A 125 -45.50 9.34 -16.02
N ARG A 126 -46.24 9.19 -17.13
CA ARG A 126 -47.08 10.25 -17.72
C ARG A 126 -48.18 10.72 -16.77
N ALA A 127 -48.85 9.79 -16.11
CA ALA A 127 -49.90 10.08 -15.13
C ALA A 127 -49.38 10.74 -13.83
N ASP A 128 -48.10 10.53 -13.48
CA ASP A 128 -47.48 10.99 -12.23
C ASP A 128 -46.85 12.39 -12.34
N ALA A 129 -47.65 13.40 -12.72
CA ALA A 129 -47.16 14.78 -12.81
C ALA A 129 -46.62 15.30 -11.46
N ALA A 130 -47.32 15.00 -10.36
CA ALA A 130 -46.90 15.43 -9.02
C ALA A 130 -45.54 14.84 -8.61
N GLY A 131 -45.26 13.57 -8.92
CA GLY A 131 -43.96 12.96 -8.66
C GLY A 131 -42.84 13.57 -9.50
N ARG A 132 -43.11 13.90 -10.78
CA ARG A 132 -42.16 14.62 -11.64
C ARG A 132 -41.85 16.01 -11.08
N ASP A 133 -42.88 16.78 -10.74
CA ASP A 133 -42.73 18.14 -10.20
C ASP A 133 -41.97 18.14 -8.87
N ALA A 134 -42.24 17.17 -7.99
CA ALA A 134 -41.49 17.00 -6.75
C ALA A 134 -40.02 16.64 -7.02
N GLY A 135 -39.74 15.81 -8.03
CA GLY A 135 -38.39 15.49 -8.48
C GLY A 135 -37.63 16.73 -8.94
N TYR A 136 -38.25 17.55 -9.81
CA TYR A 136 -37.69 18.82 -10.26
C TYR A 136 -37.42 19.76 -9.08
N ALA A 137 -38.39 19.94 -8.18
CA ALA A 137 -38.23 20.81 -7.02
C ALA A 137 -37.06 20.39 -6.12
N ARG A 138 -36.90 19.09 -5.84
CA ARG A 138 -35.77 18.57 -5.04
C ARG A 138 -34.43 18.76 -5.75
N ALA A 139 -34.36 18.45 -7.04
CA ALA A 139 -33.15 18.64 -7.84
C ALA A 139 -32.74 20.13 -7.89
N THR A 140 -33.68 21.03 -8.17
CA THR A 140 -33.43 22.48 -8.17
C THR A 140 -32.99 23.00 -6.80
N ALA A 141 -33.57 22.49 -5.71
CA ALA A 141 -33.18 22.90 -4.35
C ALA A 141 -31.72 22.54 -4.02
N MET A 142 -31.24 21.37 -4.45
CA MET A 142 -29.86 20.92 -4.20
C MET A 142 -28.85 21.53 -5.18
N LEU A 143 -29.19 21.58 -6.47
CA LEU A 143 -28.32 22.07 -7.55
C LEU A 143 -28.24 23.61 -7.60
N GLN A 144 -29.21 24.29 -6.99
CA GLN A 144 -29.31 25.76 -6.89
C GLN A 144 -29.02 26.50 -8.21
N PRO A 145 -29.66 26.11 -9.33
CA PRO A 145 -29.38 26.76 -10.60
C PRO A 145 -29.90 28.20 -10.58
N SER A 146 -29.08 29.13 -11.08
CA SER A 146 -29.41 30.56 -11.16
C SER A 146 -28.90 31.18 -12.46
N PRO A 147 -29.61 32.14 -13.07
CA PRO A 147 -29.09 32.87 -14.23
C PRO A 147 -27.87 33.71 -13.86
N VAL A 148 -27.00 33.97 -14.84
CA VAL A 148 -25.91 34.95 -14.66
C VAL A 148 -26.51 36.30 -14.23
N PRO A 149 -26.12 36.86 -13.06
CA PRO A 149 -26.70 38.10 -12.55
C PRO A 149 -26.45 39.28 -13.48
N ALA A 150 -27.40 40.23 -13.53
CA ALA A 150 -27.20 41.47 -14.28
C ALA A 150 -26.04 42.34 -13.74
N SER A 151 -25.64 42.12 -12.49
CA SER A 151 -24.47 42.74 -11.87
C SER A 151 -23.13 42.08 -12.25
N PHE A 152 -23.15 40.92 -12.92
CA PHE A 152 -21.92 40.26 -13.38
C PHE A 152 -21.22 41.13 -14.44
N PRO A 153 -19.88 41.09 -14.54
CA PRO A 153 -19.15 41.82 -15.59
C PRO A 153 -19.72 41.55 -17.00
N ARG A 154 -19.64 42.58 -17.85
CA ARG A 154 -20.07 42.50 -19.26
C ARG A 154 -19.39 41.32 -19.98
N LEU A 155 -20.18 40.51 -20.68
CA LEU A 155 -19.71 39.31 -21.40
C LEU A 155 -19.90 39.50 -22.91
N PRO A 156 -18.82 39.71 -23.70
CA PRO A 156 -18.96 40.00 -25.13
C PRO A 156 -19.65 38.88 -25.94
N LYS A 157 -19.41 37.61 -25.60
CA LYS A 157 -20.11 36.44 -26.18
C LYS A 157 -21.63 36.47 -25.97
N LEU A 158 -22.08 36.99 -24.83
CA LEU A 158 -23.51 37.13 -24.54
C LEU A 158 -24.13 38.26 -25.36
N ASP A 159 -23.45 39.41 -25.42
CA ASP A 159 -23.88 40.55 -26.24
C ASP A 159 -23.98 40.16 -27.73
N ALA A 160 -23.05 39.33 -28.21
CA ALA A 160 -23.07 38.82 -29.57
C ALA A 160 -24.28 37.91 -29.81
N LEU A 161 -24.59 36.98 -28.90
CA LEU A 161 -25.78 36.14 -29.03
C LEU A 161 -27.07 36.98 -29.01
N GLU A 162 -27.16 37.99 -28.15
CA GLU A 162 -28.29 38.94 -28.10
C GLU A 162 -28.44 39.70 -29.42
N LEU A 163 -27.33 40.18 -30.00
CA LEU A 163 -27.33 40.85 -31.29
C LEU A 163 -27.78 39.92 -32.43
N ALA A 164 -27.31 38.67 -32.43
CA ALA A 164 -27.74 37.67 -33.40
C ALA A 164 -29.25 37.42 -33.27
N ALA A 165 -29.76 37.25 -32.05
CA ALA A 165 -31.19 37.10 -31.79
C ALA A 165 -31.99 38.31 -32.31
N ALA A 166 -31.52 39.54 -32.07
CA ALA A 166 -32.18 40.75 -32.54
C ALA A 166 -32.24 40.83 -34.07
N LYS A 167 -31.13 40.53 -34.76
CA LYS A 167 -31.06 40.55 -36.23
C LYS A 167 -31.84 39.41 -36.90
N MET A 168 -32.04 38.30 -36.19
CA MET A 168 -32.89 37.18 -36.63
C MET A 168 -34.37 37.37 -36.23
N GLU A 169 -34.75 38.51 -35.66
CA GLU A 169 -36.12 38.78 -35.15
C GLU A 169 -36.57 37.78 -34.07
N MET A 170 -35.63 37.32 -33.24
CA MET A 170 -35.83 36.35 -32.14
C MET A 170 -35.54 36.96 -30.75
N THR A 171 -35.69 38.29 -30.59
CA THR A 171 -35.37 39.00 -29.34
C THR A 171 -36.18 38.46 -28.15
N ASP A 172 -37.45 38.11 -28.37
CA ASP A 172 -38.36 37.53 -27.37
C ASP A 172 -38.00 36.10 -26.95
N ARG A 173 -37.05 35.48 -27.66
CA ARG A 173 -36.55 34.11 -27.42
C ARG A 173 -35.20 34.09 -26.74
N PHE A 174 -34.55 35.26 -26.60
CA PHE A 174 -33.26 35.38 -25.95
C PHE A 174 -33.42 35.60 -24.43
N TYR A 175 -32.71 34.80 -23.62
CA TYR A 175 -32.63 35.01 -22.18
C TYR A 175 -31.34 34.42 -21.58
N ARG A 176 -31.09 34.70 -20.30
CA ARG A 176 -30.03 34.04 -19.51
C ARG A 176 -30.59 32.79 -18.85
N PRO A 177 -30.17 31.57 -19.24
CA PRO A 177 -30.72 30.36 -18.66
C PRO A 177 -30.23 30.16 -17.22
N PRO A 178 -30.99 29.45 -16.37
CA PRO A 178 -30.53 29.05 -15.05
C PRO A 178 -29.39 28.02 -15.18
N ILE A 179 -28.27 28.29 -14.53
CA ILE A 179 -27.08 27.43 -14.53
C ILE A 179 -26.63 27.08 -13.11
N THR A 180 -26.09 25.87 -12.91
CA THR A 180 -25.54 25.39 -11.63
C THR A 180 -24.16 26.00 -11.31
N VAL A 181 -24.08 27.33 -11.27
CA VAL A 181 -22.88 28.12 -10.93
C VAL A 181 -23.22 29.10 -9.83
N THR A 182 -22.33 29.20 -8.85
CA THR A 182 -22.45 30.08 -7.70
C THR A 182 -21.84 31.45 -8.00
N PHE A 183 -22.59 32.52 -7.70
CA PHE A 183 -22.18 33.91 -7.96
C PHE A 183 -21.91 34.72 -6.68
N GLU A 184 -22.11 34.11 -5.51
CA GLU A 184 -21.86 34.71 -4.20
C GLU A 184 -21.11 33.71 -3.31
N ASP A 185 -20.14 34.17 -2.52
CA ASP A 185 -19.45 33.33 -1.54
C ASP A 185 -20.42 32.83 -0.47
N GLY A 186 -20.45 31.52 -0.21
CA GLY A 186 -21.32 30.96 0.82
C GLY A 186 -21.45 29.45 0.79
N PRO A 187 -22.11 28.84 1.79
CA PRO A 187 -22.46 27.43 1.77
C PRO A 187 -23.59 27.17 0.77
N ASN A 188 -23.48 26.08 0.02
CA ASN A 188 -24.57 25.59 -0.83
C ASN A 188 -25.59 24.77 -0.03
N ALA A 189 -26.58 24.19 -0.73
CA ALA A 189 -27.63 23.36 -0.11
C ALA A 189 -27.13 22.12 0.66
N ALA A 190 -25.94 21.60 0.34
CA ALA A 190 -25.29 20.49 1.05
C ALA A 190 -24.38 20.96 2.20
N GLY A 191 -24.31 22.27 2.47
CA GLY A 191 -23.42 22.86 3.47
C GLY A 191 -21.96 23.01 3.02
N VAL A 192 -21.65 22.77 1.74
CA VAL A 192 -20.32 22.92 1.18
C VAL A 192 -20.05 24.38 0.87
N MET A 193 -18.94 24.93 1.39
CA MET A 193 -18.52 26.29 1.07
C MET A 193 -18.08 26.41 -0.39
N GLN A 194 -18.71 27.33 -1.12
CA GLN A 194 -18.41 27.67 -2.51
C GLN A 194 -17.95 29.12 -2.62
N LYS A 195 -17.24 29.41 -3.72
CA LYS A 195 -16.79 30.75 -4.08
C LYS A 195 -17.63 31.30 -5.22
N ALA A 196 -17.74 32.63 -5.28
CA ALA A 196 -18.33 33.32 -6.41
C ALA A 196 -17.52 33.05 -7.69
N CYS A 197 -18.22 32.81 -8.80
CA CYS A 197 -17.62 32.66 -10.11
C CYS A 197 -16.78 33.89 -10.48
N ASN A 198 -15.52 33.66 -10.84
CA ASN A 198 -14.59 34.71 -11.29
C ASN A 198 -14.66 34.97 -12.80
N GLY A 199 -15.49 34.23 -13.54
CA GLY A 199 -15.65 34.37 -14.98
C GLY A 199 -14.51 33.76 -15.80
N CYS A 200 -13.88 32.68 -15.34
CA CYS A 200 -12.72 32.08 -16.01
C CYS A 200 -12.95 31.46 -17.39
N GLY A 201 -14.18 31.04 -17.71
CA GLY A 201 -14.49 30.35 -18.96
C GLY A 201 -14.08 28.87 -19.04
N ASP A 202 -13.55 28.26 -17.98
CA ASP A 202 -12.98 26.90 -18.01
C ASP A 202 -13.95 25.77 -17.57
N CYS A 203 -15.26 26.03 -17.53
CA CYS A 203 -16.22 25.08 -16.93
C CYS A 203 -16.23 23.69 -17.59
N ASN A 204 -15.87 23.62 -18.89
CA ASN A 204 -15.85 22.37 -19.67
C ASN A 204 -14.54 21.56 -19.60
N SER A 205 -13.55 22.05 -18.84
CA SER A 205 -12.38 21.26 -18.42
C SER A 205 -12.31 21.06 -16.90
N GLY A 206 -13.35 21.50 -16.17
CA GLY A 206 -13.42 21.45 -14.71
C GLY A 206 -13.13 22.80 -14.04
N CYS A 207 -13.81 23.07 -12.92
CA CYS A 207 -13.72 24.36 -12.23
C CYS A 207 -12.63 24.33 -11.13
N ASN A 208 -11.55 25.08 -11.32
CA ASN A 208 -10.47 25.24 -10.34
C ASN A 208 -10.75 26.30 -9.25
N HIS A 209 -12.00 26.76 -9.12
CA HIS A 209 -12.35 27.92 -8.28
C HIS A 209 -13.54 27.66 -7.36
N ASP A 210 -13.96 26.41 -7.15
CA ASP A 210 -15.06 26.01 -6.25
C ASP A 210 -16.45 26.62 -6.56
N ALA A 211 -16.60 27.33 -7.69
CA ALA A 211 -17.84 28.04 -8.04
C ALA A 211 -18.88 27.16 -8.76
N LYS A 212 -18.46 26.07 -9.40
CA LYS A 212 -19.36 25.17 -10.12
C LYS A 212 -20.04 24.22 -9.14
N ASN A 213 -21.37 24.24 -9.05
CA ASN A 213 -22.12 23.37 -8.13
C ASN A 213 -22.36 21.98 -8.75
N SER A 214 -21.27 21.27 -9.06
CA SER A 214 -21.26 19.90 -9.59
C SER A 214 -21.75 18.89 -8.55
N THR A 215 -22.01 17.63 -8.93
CA THR A 215 -22.43 16.61 -7.95
C THR A 215 -21.36 16.30 -6.89
N HIS A 216 -20.08 16.54 -7.24
CA HIS A 216 -18.95 16.51 -6.30
C HIS A 216 -19.01 17.62 -5.25
N MET A 217 -19.72 18.73 -5.52
CA MET A 217 -19.91 19.83 -4.58
C MET A 217 -21.23 19.77 -3.80
N ASN A 218 -22.16 18.87 -4.14
CA ASN A 218 -23.47 18.78 -3.46
C ASN A 218 -23.86 17.36 -3.02
N TYR A 219 -24.47 16.55 -3.89
CA TYR A 219 -25.04 15.25 -3.56
C TYR A 219 -23.99 14.25 -3.03
N LEU A 220 -22.75 14.25 -3.52
CA LEU A 220 -21.72 13.32 -3.05
C LEU A 220 -21.22 13.66 -1.64
N PRO A 221 -20.86 14.92 -1.32
CA PRO A 221 -20.61 15.35 0.06
C PRO A 221 -21.79 15.03 0.99
N ASP A 222 -23.02 15.25 0.53
CA ASP A 222 -24.23 14.94 1.28
C ASP A 222 -24.39 13.43 1.56
N ALA A 223 -24.06 12.58 0.59
CA ALA A 223 -24.07 11.12 0.77
C ALA A 223 -23.06 10.69 1.84
N VAL A 224 -21.82 11.19 1.77
CA VAL A 224 -20.77 10.91 2.76
C VAL A 224 -21.18 11.41 4.14
N ALA A 225 -21.76 12.61 4.25
CA ALA A 225 -22.25 13.16 5.52
C ALA A 225 -23.34 12.28 6.19
N HIS A 226 -24.03 11.44 5.41
CA HIS A 226 -25.02 10.47 5.88
C HIS A 226 -24.52 9.01 5.90
N GLY A 227 -23.21 8.78 5.69
CA GLY A 227 -22.57 7.47 5.88
C GLY A 227 -22.38 6.62 4.63
N ALA A 228 -22.57 7.17 3.42
CA ALA A 228 -22.18 6.45 2.20
C ALA A 228 -20.66 6.34 2.09
N GLU A 229 -20.17 5.18 1.68
CA GLU A 229 -18.77 4.94 1.34
C GLU A 229 -18.57 5.06 -0.17
N ILE A 230 -17.50 5.74 -0.61
CA ILE A 230 -17.24 6.03 -2.02
C ILE A 230 -15.88 5.46 -2.40
N PHE A 231 -15.81 4.66 -3.46
CA PHE A 231 -14.55 4.08 -3.95
C PHE A 231 -14.29 4.49 -5.39
N THR A 232 -13.15 5.14 -5.61
CA THR A 232 -12.70 5.61 -6.94
C THR A 232 -11.68 4.66 -7.56
N GLY A 233 -11.51 4.71 -8.88
CA GLY A 233 -10.65 3.76 -9.60
C GLY A 233 -11.27 2.36 -9.71
N VAL A 234 -12.59 2.24 -9.56
CA VAL A 234 -13.33 0.97 -9.57
C VAL A 234 -14.18 0.85 -10.84
N ALA A 235 -13.70 0.08 -11.82
CA ALA A 235 -14.42 -0.19 -13.07
C ALA A 235 -15.33 -1.41 -12.93
N VAL A 236 -16.64 -1.20 -12.83
CA VAL A 236 -17.61 -2.31 -12.79
C VAL A 236 -17.78 -2.91 -14.19
N HIS A 237 -17.58 -4.22 -14.29
CA HIS A 237 -17.63 -4.98 -15.53
C HIS A 237 -18.98 -5.66 -15.73
N SER A 238 -19.53 -6.31 -14.71
CA SER A 238 -20.82 -6.99 -14.81
C SER A 238 -21.54 -7.04 -13.45
N VAL A 239 -22.86 -7.17 -13.51
CA VAL A 239 -23.73 -7.38 -12.36
C VAL A 239 -24.56 -8.63 -12.65
N VAL A 240 -24.36 -9.66 -11.85
CA VAL A 240 -25.08 -10.93 -11.98
C VAL A 240 -25.72 -11.30 -10.65
N ARG A 241 -26.78 -12.10 -10.70
CA ARG A 241 -27.46 -12.56 -9.49
C ARG A 241 -26.89 -13.91 -9.06
N ASP A 242 -26.46 -14.00 -7.82
CA ASP A 242 -26.16 -15.28 -7.20
C ASP A 242 -27.46 -15.89 -6.67
N GLU A 243 -27.91 -16.98 -7.31
CA GLU A 243 -29.15 -17.64 -6.95
C GLU A 243 -29.06 -18.46 -5.65
N ALA A 244 -27.86 -18.88 -5.22
CA ALA A 244 -27.70 -19.60 -3.96
C ALA A 244 -27.80 -18.64 -2.76
N LEU A 245 -27.16 -17.47 -2.88
CA LEU A 245 -27.15 -16.44 -1.85
C LEU A 245 -28.34 -15.47 -1.94
N GLN A 246 -29.07 -15.48 -3.05
CA GLN A 246 -30.14 -14.51 -3.36
C GLN A 246 -29.64 -13.05 -3.30
N LYS A 247 -28.37 -12.82 -3.67
CA LYS A 247 -27.70 -11.51 -3.66
C LYS A 247 -27.21 -11.13 -5.05
N TRP A 248 -26.99 -9.85 -5.28
CA TRP A 248 -26.30 -9.35 -6.47
C TRP A 248 -24.79 -9.41 -6.27
N CYS A 249 -24.07 -9.91 -7.27
CA CYS A 249 -22.61 -9.91 -7.34
C CYS A 249 -22.19 -8.82 -8.34
N VAL A 250 -21.54 -7.78 -7.85
CA VAL A 250 -21.02 -6.65 -8.64
C VAL A 250 -19.54 -6.91 -8.89
N ARG A 251 -19.21 -7.35 -10.12
CA ARG A 251 -17.84 -7.69 -10.52
C ARG A 251 -17.12 -6.46 -11.07
N TYR A 252 -15.91 -6.19 -10.60
CA TYR A 252 -15.16 -4.97 -10.91
C TYR A 252 -13.65 -5.20 -11.03
N GLN A 253 -12.97 -4.26 -11.66
CA GLN A 253 -11.51 -4.15 -11.65
C GLN A 253 -11.04 -2.84 -11.05
N LEU A 254 -9.86 -2.86 -10.43
CA LEU A 254 -9.18 -1.65 -9.99
C LEU A 254 -8.32 -1.11 -11.12
N VAL A 255 -8.61 0.12 -11.53
CA VAL A 255 -8.03 0.77 -12.70
C VAL A 255 -6.70 1.40 -12.35
N GLY A 256 -5.70 1.23 -13.22
CA GLY A 256 -4.39 1.89 -13.08
C GLY A 256 -3.45 1.23 -12.07
N LEU A 257 -3.79 0.04 -11.56
CA LEU A 257 -2.94 -0.74 -10.66
C LEU A 257 -2.05 -1.74 -11.41
N GLY A 258 -2.16 -1.84 -12.73
CA GLY A 258 -1.43 -2.80 -13.55
C GLY A 258 -1.92 -4.24 -13.41
N ARG A 259 -3.05 -4.47 -12.75
CA ARG A 259 -3.70 -5.79 -12.62
C ARG A 259 -4.09 -6.37 -13.97
N GLU A 260 -4.57 -5.51 -14.86
CA GLU A 260 -4.91 -5.80 -16.25
C GLU A 260 -3.71 -6.37 -17.03
N SER A 261 -2.47 -6.00 -16.65
CA SER A 261 -1.27 -6.54 -17.29
C SER A 261 -1.00 -7.99 -16.92
N TYR A 262 -1.70 -8.55 -15.94
CA TYR A 262 -1.59 -9.94 -15.48
C TYR A 262 -2.80 -10.80 -15.85
N ASP A 263 -3.75 -10.26 -16.63
CA ASP A 263 -5.05 -10.91 -16.89
C ASP A 263 -5.75 -11.31 -15.57
N ALA A 264 -5.58 -10.47 -14.54
CA ALA A 264 -6.10 -10.75 -13.21
C ALA A 264 -7.62 -10.87 -13.24
N PRO A 265 -8.20 -11.85 -12.52
CA PRO A 265 -9.64 -11.94 -12.43
C PRO A 265 -10.27 -10.70 -11.80
N ASP A 266 -11.53 -10.45 -12.18
CA ASP A 266 -12.37 -9.43 -11.57
C ASP A 266 -12.51 -9.68 -10.07
N LEU A 267 -12.46 -8.60 -9.30
CA LEU A 267 -12.90 -8.57 -7.92
C LEU A 267 -14.43 -8.56 -7.87
N PHE A 268 -15.02 -8.80 -6.70
CA PHE A 268 -16.46 -8.61 -6.52
C PHE A 268 -16.82 -8.04 -5.15
N VAL A 269 -17.98 -7.39 -5.10
CA VAL A 269 -18.69 -7.00 -3.88
C VAL A 269 -20.15 -7.45 -4.01
N THR A 270 -20.75 -7.91 -2.91
CA THR A 270 -22.16 -8.35 -2.94
C THR A 270 -23.12 -7.27 -2.46
N ALA A 271 -24.35 -7.27 -2.97
CA ALA A 271 -25.37 -6.30 -2.59
C ALA A 271 -26.79 -6.89 -2.56
N ASP A 272 -27.68 -6.33 -1.75
CA ASP A 272 -29.11 -6.64 -1.81
C ASP A 272 -29.79 -5.87 -2.95
N ILE A 273 -29.35 -4.64 -3.21
CA ILE A 273 -29.82 -3.78 -4.29
C ILE A 273 -28.63 -3.19 -5.04
N VAL A 274 -28.71 -3.17 -6.37
CA VAL A 274 -27.76 -2.49 -7.25
C VAL A 274 -28.48 -1.42 -8.06
N ILE A 275 -27.96 -0.19 -7.99
CA ILE A 275 -28.42 0.96 -8.76
C ILE A 275 -27.33 1.31 -9.77
N ILE A 276 -27.57 1.01 -11.05
CA ILE A 276 -26.68 1.34 -12.15
C ILE A 276 -26.91 2.80 -12.56
N SER A 277 -25.85 3.60 -12.59
CA SER A 277 -25.85 5.02 -12.94
C SER A 277 -24.53 5.46 -13.58
N ALA A 278 -23.95 4.59 -14.42
CA ALA A 278 -22.67 4.76 -15.09
C ALA A 278 -22.74 5.64 -16.35
N GLY A 279 -23.85 6.38 -16.54
CA GLY A 279 -24.13 7.19 -17.72
C GLY A 279 -24.63 6.35 -18.88
N THR A 280 -25.17 7.03 -19.91
CA THR A 280 -25.83 6.40 -21.07
C THR A 280 -25.03 5.24 -21.68
N LEU A 281 -23.76 5.49 -22.01
CA LEU A 281 -22.89 4.47 -22.58
C LEU A 281 -22.44 3.43 -21.55
N GLY A 282 -22.09 3.86 -20.33
CA GLY A 282 -21.55 2.99 -19.28
C GLY A 282 -22.59 1.99 -18.76
N SER A 283 -23.80 2.45 -18.47
CA SER A 283 -24.91 1.64 -17.95
C SER A 283 -25.39 0.62 -18.97
N THR A 284 -25.54 1.06 -20.22
CA THR A 284 -25.93 0.18 -21.32
C THR A 284 -24.85 -0.87 -21.59
N ALA A 285 -23.57 -0.49 -21.64
CA ALA A 285 -22.48 -1.43 -21.83
C ALA A 285 -22.32 -2.40 -20.66
N LEU A 286 -22.54 -1.96 -19.42
CA LEU A 286 -22.52 -2.82 -18.23
C LEU A 286 -23.64 -3.86 -18.30
N LEU A 287 -24.87 -3.47 -18.66
CA LEU A 287 -25.96 -4.44 -18.81
C LEU A 287 -25.73 -5.39 -19.99
N LEU A 288 -25.15 -4.92 -21.11
CA LEU A 288 -24.79 -5.78 -22.24
C LEU A 288 -23.72 -6.82 -21.86
N ARG A 289 -22.70 -6.42 -21.10
CA ARG A 289 -21.71 -7.36 -20.53
C ARG A 289 -22.33 -8.31 -19.51
N SER A 290 -23.26 -7.82 -18.69
CA SER A 290 -24.00 -8.65 -17.74
C SER A 290 -24.88 -9.68 -18.45
N GLN A 291 -25.49 -9.31 -19.58
CA GLN A 291 -26.23 -10.23 -20.45
C GLN A 291 -25.32 -11.31 -21.04
N GLN A 292 -24.12 -10.92 -21.51
CA GLN A 292 -23.11 -11.89 -21.97
C GLN A 292 -22.64 -12.82 -20.84
N ALA A 293 -22.68 -12.36 -19.59
CA ALA A 293 -22.41 -13.13 -18.39
C ALA A 293 -23.63 -13.94 -17.88
N GLY A 294 -24.77 -13.92 -18.59
CA GLY A 294 -25.93 -14.75 -18.31
C GLY A 294 -27.13 -14.04 -17.65
N LEU A 295 -27.09 -12.71 -17.45
CA LEU A 295 -28.24 -11.96 -16.92
C LEU A 295 -29.34 -11.83 -17.99
N PRO A 296 -30.56 -12.37 -17.77
CA PRO A 296 -31.67 -12.17 -18.70
C PRO A 296 -32.09 -10.69 -18.72
N VAL A 297 -32.15 -10.07 -19.89
CA VAL A 297 -32.57 -8.67 -20.07
C VAL A 297 -33.40 -8.52 -21.34
N SER A 298 -34.11 -7.40 -21.46
CA SER A 298 -34.89 -7.08 -22.66
C SER A 298 -34.03 -7.04 -23.93
N THR A 299 -34.61 -7.43 -25.07
CA THR A 299 -34.01 -7.26 -26.41
C THR A 299 -33.91 -5.80 -26.85
N GLN A 300 -34.56 -4.88 -26.13
CA GLN A 300 -34.47 -3.44 -26.38
C GLN A 300 -33.20 -2.81 -25.79
N LEU A 301 -32.39 -3.59 -25.06
CA LEU A 301 -31.11 -3.13 -24.53
C LEU A 301 -30.17 -2.70 -25.66
N GLY A 302 -29.61 -1.50 -25.54
CA GLY A 302 -28.78 -0.87 -26.55
C GLY A 302 -29.54 -0.01 -27.55
N GLN A 303 -30.86 -0.14 -27.65
CA GLN A 303 -31.66 0.57 -28.65
C GLN A 303 -32.07 1.98 -28.20
N HIS A 304 -32.57 2.78 -29.15
CA HIS A 304 -33.13 4.12 -28.93
C HIS A 304 -32.12 5.13 -28.37
N LEU A 305 -30.86 5.04 -28.79
CA LEU A 305 -29.86 6.06 -28.45
C LEU A 305 -30.14 7.33 -29.24
N THR A 306 -30.06 8.45 -28.54
CA THR A 306 -30.16 9.81 -29.10
C THR A 306 -28.92 10.62 -28.73
N GLY A 307 -28.51 11.52 -29.63
CA GLY A 307 -27.50 12.54 -29.37
C GLY A 307 -28.12 13.85 -28.87
N ASN A 308 -29.42 13.83 -28.54
CA ASN A 308 -30.23 14.97 -28.13
C ASN A 308 -30.20 16.13 -29.14
N GLY A 309 -30.03 15.78 -30.42
CA GLY A 309 -29.89 16.76 -31.51
C GLY A 309 -28.68 17.69 -31.37
N ASP A 310 -27.62 17.26 -30.67
CA ASP A 310 -26.46 18.11 -30.39
C ASP A 310 -25.76 18.61 -31.67
N VAL A 311 -25.49 19.92 -31.73
CA VAL A 311 -24.61 20.54 -32.74
C VAL A 311 -23.58 21.45 -32.06
N LEU A 312 -22.31 21.26 -32.41
CA LEU A 312 -21.22 22.18 -32.11
C LEU A 312 -20.79 22.88 -33.41
N ALA A 313 -20.82 24.20 -33.43
CA ALA A 313 -20.38 25.00 -34.57
C ALA A 313 -19.81 26.35 -34.14
N PHE A 314 -19.25 27.08 -35.10
CA PHE A 314 -18.55 28.33 -34.84
C PHE A 314 -18.97 29.42 -35.85
N ALA A 315 -19.07 30.67 -35.39
CA ALA A 315 -18.96 31.84 -36.25
C ALA A 315 -17.55 32.41 -36.12
N VAL A 316 -16.69 32.16 -37.10
CA VAL A 316 -15.28 32.55 -37.07
C VAL A 316 -15.10 33.97 -37.60
N ASN A 317 -14.22 34.74 -36.94
CA ASN A 317 -13.80 36.08 -37.37
C ASN A 317 -14.96 37.09 -37.54
N THR A 318 -15.85 37.16 -36.56
CA THR A 318 -16.95 38.12 -36.52
C THR A 318 -16.47 39.58 -36.46
N ASP A 319 -17.37 40.52 -36.77
CA ASP A 319 -17.13 41.96 -36.64
C ASP A 319 -17.07 42.44 -35.18
N HIS A 320 -17.33 41.54 -34.23
CA HIS A 320 -17.47 41.83 -32.81
C HIS A 320 -16.43 41.06 -31.99
N ASP A 321 -15.97 41.68 -30.90
CA ASP A 321 -15.18 40.96 -29.90
C ASP A 321 -16.09 39.94 -29.20
N ILE A 322 -15.67 38.67 -29.17
CA ILE A 322 -16.44 37.59 -28.53
C ILE A 322 -15.81 37.16 -27.20
N ASN A 323 -14.48 37.02 -27.17
CA ASN A 323 -13.72 36.60 -26.00
C ASN A 323 -14.25 35.29 -25.37
N ALA A 324 -14.38 34.22 -26.15
CA ALA A 324 -14.94 32.92 -25.73
C ALA A 324 -13.88 31.84 -25.44
N VAL A 325 -12.64 32.21 -25.12
CA VAL A 325 -11.60 31.26 -24.69
C VAL A 325 -11.29 31.48 -23.22
N GLY A 326 -11.42 30.43 -22.41
CA GLY A 326 -11.09 30.48 -20.98
C GLY A 326 -9.61 30.79 -20.77
N TRP A 327 -9.27 31.39 -19.62
CA TRP A 327 -7.93 31.92 -19.36
C TRP A 327 -6.95 30.95 -18.66
N GLY A 328 -7.44 29.83 -18.11
CA GLY A 328 -6.59 28.86 -17.41
C GLY A 328 -5.82 29.47 -16.23
N LYS A 329 -4.49 29.48 -16.32
CA LYS A 329 -3.60 30.10 -15.30
C LYS A 329 -3.32 31.59 -15.54
N GLN A 330 -3.82 32.18 -16.62
CA GLN A 330 -3.60 33.59 -16.93
C GLN A 330 -4.53 34.47 -16.07
N THR A 331 -4.11 35.68 -15.72
CA THR A 331 -4.84 36.53 -14.74
C THR A 331 -5.20 37.92 -15.28
N ASP A 332 -4.74 38.21 -16.48
CA ASP A 332 -4.73 39.51 -17.16
C ASP A 332 -5.75 39.57 -18.31
N ILE A 333 -6.61 38.55 -18.42
CA ILE A 333 -7.73 38.49 -19.37
C ILE A 333 -9.01 38.99 -18.68
N ALA A 334 -9.83 39.78 -19.40
CA ALA A 334 -11.13 40.21 -18.90
C ALA A 334 -12.08 39.01 -18.70
N PRO A 335 -13.04 39.10 -17.76
CA PRO A 335 -13.96 38.00 -17.49
C PRO A 335 -14.66 37.48 -18.76
N VAL A 336 -14.49 36.18 -19.00
CA VAL A 336 -15.11 35.44 -20.11
C VAL A 336 -16.53 34.99 -19.72
N GLY A 337 -16.75 34.74 -18.42
CA GLY A 337 -18.00 34.23 -17.86
C GLY A 337 -18.04 32.70 -17.75
N PRO A 338 -19.13 32.13 -17.22
CA PRO A 338 -19.37 30.69 -17.30
C PRO A 338 -19.50 30.23 -18.76
N THR A 339 -19.35 28.93 -19.02
CA THR A 339 -19.37 28.41 -20.40
C THR A 339 -20.60 28.83 -21.18
N ILE A 340 -21.79 28.78 -20.56
CA ILE A 340 -23.03 29.32 -21.14
C ILE A 340 -23.55 30.41 -20.21
N ALA A 341 -23.89 31.56 -20.79
CA ALA A 341 -24.56 32.66 -20.13
C ALA A 341 -25.87 33.09 -20.84
N GLY A 342 -26.07 32.70 -22.10
CA GLY A 342 -27.24 33.06 -22.90
C GLY A 342 -27.75 31.94 -23.77
N ILE A 343 -29.05 31.99 -24.07
CA ILE A 343 -29.76 31.05 -24.93
C ILE A 343 -30.73 31.79 -25.86
N ILE A 344 -30.90 31.29 -27.08
CA ILE A 344 -32.01 31.60 -27.98
C ILE A 344 -32.90 30.35 -28.04
N ASP A 345 -34.12 30.46 -27.53
CA ASP A 345 -35.02 29.32 -27.34
C ASP A 345 -36.09 29.22 -28.42
N HIS A 346 -35.94 28.27 -29.34
CA HIS A 346 -36.88 28.01 -30.43
C HIS A 346 -37.79 26.81 -30.17
N ARG A 347 -37.98 26.38 -28.91
CA ARG A 347 -38.80 25.19 -28.62
C ARG A 347 -40.32 25.40 -28.75
N ASN A 348 -40.77 26.64 -28.71
CA ASN A 348 -42.19 26.98 -28.82
C ASN A 348 -42.68 26.96 -30.29
N THR A 349 -42.53 25.81 -30.93
CA THR A 349 -43.03 25.48 -32.27
C THR A 349 -44.33 24.68 -32.19
N PRO A 350 -45.18 24.66 -33.24
CA PRO A 350 -46.40 23.85 -33.25
C PRO A 350 -46.14 22.36 -33.04
N ASP A 351 -45.13 21.81 -33.72
CA ASP A 351 -44.56 20.49 -33.43
C ASP A 351 -43.32 20.66 -32.56
N VAL A 352 -43.28 20.01 -31.40
CA VAL A 352 -42.15 20.07 -30.47
C VAL A 352 -40.85 19.61 -31.14
N ARG A 353 -40.95 18.66 -32.08
CA ARG A 353 -39.79 18.07 -32.77
C ARG A 353 -39.08 19.03 -33.71
N ASP A 354 -39.74 20.10 -34.14
CA ASP A 354 -39.13 21.17 -34.92
C ASP A 354 -38.33 22.16 -34.03
N GLY A 355 -38.49 22.06 -32.71
CA GLY A 355 -37.87 22.94 -31.73
C GLY A 355 -36.39 22.65 -31.52
N PHE A 356 -35.62 23.70 -31.24
CA PHE A 356 -34.22 23.62 -30.82
C PHE A 356 -33.86 24.82 -29.94
N VAL A 357 -32.70 24.77 -29.29
CA VAL A 357 -32.14 25.92 -28.55
C VAL A 357 -30.72 26.20 -29.02
N ILE A 358 -30.33 27.46 -29.11
CA ILE A 358 -28.96 27.88 -29.44
C ILE A 358 -28.35 28.54 -28.21
N GLU A 359 -27.27 27.95 -27.70
CA GLU A 359 -26.50 28.46 -26.57
C GLU A 359 -25.15 28.98 -27.06
N GLU A 360 -24.69 30.06 -26.44
CA GLU A 360 -23.33 30.55 -26.64
C GLU A 360 -22.36 29.82 -25.70
N GLY A 361 -21.19 29.45 -26.19
CA GLY A 361 -20.22 28.62 -25.47
C GLY A 361 -18.84 29.26 -25.29
N THR A 362 -18.13 28.86 -24.23
CA THR A 362 -16.68 29.06 -24.08
C THR A 362 -15.91 27.78 -24.37
N LEU A 363 -14.70 27.91 -24.90
CA LEU A 363 -13.72 26.84 -24.97
C LEU A 363 -12.74 27.01 -23.81
N ALA A 364 -12.63 26.05 -22.90
CA ALA A 364 -11.64 26.15 -21.83
C ALA A 364 -10.22 26.28 -22.40
N ALA A 365 -9.33 26.96 -21.66
CA ALA A 365 -7.94 27.20 -22.04
C ALA A 365 -7.22 25.95 -22.59
N PRO A 366 -7.31 24.76 -21.96
CA PRO A 366 -6.64 23.56 -22.46
C PRO A 366 -7.14 23.09 -23.84
N ILE A 367 -8.40 23.40 -24.18
CA ILE A 367 -9.07 22.97 -25.41
C ILE A 367 -8.89 24.02 -26.52
N GLY A 368 -9.00 25.31 -26.17
CA GLY A 368 -8.97 26.42 -27.11
C GLY A 368 -7.70 26.49 -27.96
N ALA A 369 -6.53 26.19 -27.38
CA ALA A 369 -5.26 26.19 -28.10
C ALA A 369 -5.15 25.08 -29.17
N ALA A 370 -5.74 23.91 -28.93
CA ALA A 370 -5.73 22.80 -29.88
C ALA A 370 -6.69 23.07 -31.06
N LEU A 371 -7.87 23.62 -30.78
CA LEU A 371 -8.86 23.94 -31.79
C LEU A 371 -8.40 25.06 -32.73
N MET A 372 -7.59 26.02 -32.26
CA MET A 372 -6.96 27.04 -33.10
C MET A 372 -6.15 26.46 -34.26
N GLY A 373 -5.35 25.43 -33.99
CA GLY A 373 -4.54 24.78 -35.00
C GLY A 373 -5.39 24.11 -36.08
N MET A 374 -6.57 23.60 -35.70
CA MET A 374 -7.51 22.98 -36.64
C MET A 374 -8.29 24.03 -37.45
N LEU A 375 -8.86 25.06 -36.81
CA LEU A 375 -9.63 26.11 -37.48
C LEU A 375 -8.75 26.99 -38.38
N GLY A 376 -7.50 27.26 -37.99
CA GLY A 376 -6.53 28.02 -38.80
C GLY A 376 -6.07 27.30 -40.07
N ILE A 377 -6.28 25.98 -40.19
CA ILE A 377 -6.00 25.18 -41.38
C ILE A 377 -7.23 25.11 -42.32
N VAL A 378 -8.45 25.35 -41.82
CA VAL A 378 -9.71 25.17 -42.58
C VAL A 378 -10.00 26.31 -43.57
N THR A 379 -9.29 27.44 -43.49
CA THR A 379 -9.24 28.45 -44.54
C THR A 379 -7.99 28.23 -45.41
N PRO A 380 -7.99 27.37 -46.45
CA PRO A 380 -8.87 27.52 -47.62
C PRO A 380 -9.26 26.18 -48.31
N VAL A 381 -10.54 25.81 -48.29
CA VAL A 381 -11.09 24.80 -49.21
C VAL A 381 -12.27 25.40 -49.97
N ASP A 382 -11.97 26.45 -50.75
CA ASP A 382 -12.60 26.81 -52.02
C ASP A 382 -11.92 28.10 -52.57
N GLY A 383 -10.73 27.92 -53.18
CA GLY A 383 -10.29 28.80 -54.27
C GLY A 383 -9.66 30.18 -54.00
N VAL A 384 -9.25 30.53 -52.77
CA VAL A 384 -8.48 31.78 -52.52
C VAL A 384 -7.06 31.46 -52.06
N ALA A 385 -6.06 31.93 -52.82
CA ALA A 385 -4.64 31.79 -52.50
C ALA A 385 -4.24 32.68 -51.31
N LEU A 386 -3.41 32.17 -50.40
CA LEU A 386 -2.75 32.96 -49.35
C LEU A 386 -1.94 34.11 -50.00
N PRO A 387 -2.20 35.38 -49.68
CA PRO A 387 -1.42 36.48 -50.23
C PRO A 387 -0.07 36.62 -49.52
N GLY A 388 0.96 36.83 -50.33
CA GLY A 388 2.32 37.10 -49.87
C GLY A 388 2.43 38.44 -49.14
N LEU A 389 3.40 38.49 -48.21
CA LEU A 389 3.82 39.70 -47.49
C LEU A 389 3.97 40.90 -48.44
N HIS A 390 3.01 41.83 -48.43
CA HIS A 390 3.27 43.22 -48.77
C HIS A 390 2.61 44.13 -47.75
N ALA A 391 3.45 44.94 -47.10
CA ALA A 391 3.09 45.95 -46.15
C ALA A 391 2.13 47.00 -46.74
N ALA A 392 1.14 47.44 -45.96
CA ALA A 392 0.53 48.74 -46.16
C ALA A 392 0.15 49.37 -44.82
N ALA A 393 0.70 50.57 -44.60
CA ALA A 393 0.37 51.49 -43.55
C ALA A 393 -1.02 52.11 -43.78
N GLY A 394 -1.81 52.24 -42.71
CA GLY A 394 -3.06 52.99 -42.72
C GLY A 394 -3.97 52.54 -41.58
N GLY A 395 -4.32 53.45 -40.66
CA GLY A 395 -5.17 53.16 -39.50
C GLY A 395 -6.65 52.96 -39.88
N GLY A 396 -7.31 52.06 -39.16
CA GLY A 396 -8.72 51.68 -39.32
C GLY A 396 -8.85 50.16 -39.46
N VAL A 397 -9.80 49.56 -38.71
CA VAL A 397 -10.23 48.13 -38.68
C VAL A 397 -9.34 47.17 -39.50
N LEU A 398 -8.52 46.37 -38.81
CA LEU A 398 -7.61 45.40 -39.46
C LEU A 398 -8.38 44.44 -40.39
N ASP A 399 -7.86 44.32 -41.61
CA ASP A 399 -8.22 43.40 -42.70
C ASP A 399 -8.46 41.96 -42.18
N PRO A 400 -9.55 41.27 -42.55
CA PRO A 400 -9.82 39.88 -42.14
C PRO A 400 -8.64 38.92 -42.25
N GLU A 401 -7.79 39.07 -43.28
CA GLU A 401 -6.58 38.24 -43.48
C GLU A 401 -5.48 38.54 -42.43
N ALA A 402 -5.39 39.79 -41.96
CA ALA A 402 -4.41 40.19 -40.94
C ALA A 402 -4.75 39.63 -39.54
N ARG A 403 -6.05 39.42 -39.23
CA ARG A 403 -6.48 38.86 -37.94
C ARG A 403 -6.21 37.36 -37.82
N VAL A 404 -6.20 36.62 -38.93
CA VAL A 404 -5.78 35.20 -38.95
C VAL A 404 -4.29 35.11 -38.63
N VAL A 405 -3.46 35.94 -39.26
CA VAL A 405 -2.01 36.02 -38.98
C VAL A 405 -1.74 36.44 -37.53
N ASP A 406 -2.48 37.40 -36.98
CA ASP A 406 -2.35 37.82 -35.58
C ASP A 406 -2.67 36.69 -34.58
N SER A 407 -3.65 35.83 -34.88
CA SER A 407 -3.97 34.65 -34.05
C SER A 407 -2.85 33.61 -34.07
N VAL A 408 -2.25 33.38 -35.24
CA VAL A 408 -1.12 32.45 -35.40
C VAL A 408 0.12 32.97 -34.65
N LEU A 409 0.36 34.28 -34.67
CA LEU A 409 1.55 34.89 -34.05
C LEU A 409 1.42 35.13 -32.55
N ARG A 410 0.23 35.52 -32.06
CA ARG A 410 0.02 35.95 -30.67
C ARG A 410 -0.85 35.00 -29.84
N GLY A 411 -1.44 33.97 -30.45
CA GLY A 411 -2.19 32.93 -29.76
C GLY A 411 -3.72 33.20 -29.66
N PRO A 412 -4.45 32.40 -28.85
CA PRO A 412 -5.91 32.26 -28.92
C PRO A 412 -6.72 33.45 -28.42
N TYR A 413 -6.07 34.39 -27.75
CA TYR A 413 -6.71 35.58 -27.18
C TYR A 413 -6.64 36.81 -28.09
N HIS A 414 -6.14 36.62 -29.32
CA HIS A 414 -5.91 37.68 -30.32
C HIS A 414 -6.55 37.32 -31.67
N GLY A 415 -6.61 38.32 -32.56
CA GLY A 415 -7.06 38.14 -33.94
C GLY A 415 -8.43 37.46 -34.12
N ALA A 416 -8.56 36.62 -35.15
CA ALA A 416 -9.77 35.90 -35.53
C ALA A 416 -10.35 35.02 -34.41
N MET A 417 -9.51 34.46 -33.52
CA MET A 417 -9.98 33.60 -32.43
C MET A 417 -10.68 34.38 -31.31
N ARG A 418 -10.20 35.58 -30.99
CA ARG A 418 -10.91 36.50 -30.09
C ARG A 418 -12.30 36.90 -30.61
N ASN A 419 -12.47 36.86 -31.93
CA ASN A 419 -13.69 37.21 -32.66
C ASN A 419 -14.49 35.97 -33.07
N THR A 420 -14.28 34.81 -32.43
CA THR A 420 -14.98 33.56 -32.78
C THR A 420 -16.05 33.21 -31.75
N GLN A 421 -17.31 33.07 -32.20
CA GLN A 421 -18.45 32.65 -31.39
C GLN A 421 -18.62 31.14 -31.47
N THR A 422 -18.77 30.48 -30.32
CA THR A 422 -19.14 29.06 -30.26
C THR A 422 -20.65 28.95 -30.10
N TYR A 423 -21.27 28.07 -30.91
CA TYR A 423 -22.66 27.69 -30.80
C TYR A 423 -22.77 26.24 -30.33
N LEU A 424 -23.60 26.04 -29.32
CA LEU A 424 -24.01 24.73 -28.80
C LEU A 424 -25.53 24.64 -29.00
N VAL A 425 -26.00 23.62 -29.70
CA VAL A 425 -27.43 23.46 -30.01
C VAL A 425 -27.91 22.13 -29.48
N MET A 426 -29.12 22.10 -28.93
CA MET A 426 -29.86 20.87 -28.67
C MET A 426 -31.17 20.90 -29.48
N ALA A 427 -31.55 19.76 -30.04
CA ALA A 427 -32.71 19.60 -30.92
C ALA A 427 -33.29 18.19 -30.78
N HIS A 428 -34.12 17.77 -31.74
CA HIS A 428 -34.72 16.43 -31.76
C HIS A 428 -34.24 15.63 -32.96
N ASP A 429 -33.44 14.59 -32.71
CA ASP A 429 -33.09 13.56 -33.69
C ASP A 429 -34.13 12.42 -33.72
N ASP A 430 -33.95 11.46 -34.61
CA ASP A 430 -34.84 10.30 -34.78
C ASP A 430 -34.67 9.20 -33.72
N GLU A 431 -33.73 9.36 -32.79
CA GLU A 431 -33.40 8.40 -31.74
C GLU A 431 -33.05 7.00 -32.24
N SER A 432 -32.57 6.83 -33.48
CA SER A 432 -32.35 5.51 -34.07
C SER A 432 -30.96 4.91 -33.78
N GLY A 433 -30.20 5.48 -32.86
CA GLY A 433 -28.87 4.99 -32.52
C GLY A 433 -28.91 3.69 -31.72
N GLU A 434 -27.86 2.89 -31.87
CA GLU A 434 -27.68 1.64 -31.13
C GLU A 434 -26.32 1.62 -30.40
N ILE A 435 -26.33 1.22 -29.13
CA ILE A 435 -25.14 0.96 -28.33
C ILE A 435 -24.88 -0.55 -28.30
N LEU A 436 -23.67 -0.94 -28.67
CA LEU A 436 -23.20 -2.31 -28.70
C LEU A 436 -21.95 -2.47 -27.81
N VAL A 437 -21.62 -3.71 -27.45
CA VAL A 437 -20.33 -4.04 -26.81
C VAL A 437 -19.49 -4.88 -27.77
N LYS A 438 -18.28 -4.40 -28.07
CA LYS A 438 -17.27 -5.11 -28.85
C LYS A 438 -15.95 -5.10 -28.09
N ASP A 439 -15.35 -6.27 -27.88
CA ASP A 439 -14.12 -6.45 -27.08
C ASP A 439 -14.23 -5.77 -25.69
N GLY A 440 -15.37 -5.97 -25.02
CA GLY A 440 -15.68 -5.38 -23.71
C GLY A 440 -16.01 -3.88 -23.69
N ARG A 441 -15.87 -3.17 -24.82
CA ARG A 441 -16.00 -1.71 -24.92
C ARG A 441 -17.29 -1.29 -25.64
N ALA A 442 -17.88 -0.19 -25.18
CA ALA A 442 -19.06 0.42 -25.81
C ALA A 442 -18.75 0.94 -27.22
N ARG A 443 -19.66 0.69 -28.17
CA ARG A 443 -19.63 1.17 -29.55
C ARG A 443 -21.00 1.70 -29.96
N ILE A 444 -20.99 2.64 -30.89
CA ILE A 444 -22.22 3.24 -31.42
C ILE A 444 -22.36 2.90 -32.89
N SER A 445 -23.54 2.42 -33.26
CA SER A 445 -23.99 2.24 -34.63
C SER A 445 -25.17 3.18 -34.87
N TRP A 446 -25.02 4.14 -35.78
CA TRP A 446 -26.11 5.05 -36.15
C TRP A 446 -25.99 5.51 -37.61
N PRO A 447 -26.48 4.68 -38.55
CA PRO A 447 -26.39 4.98 -39.97
C PRO A 447 -27.14 6.26 -40.37
N ASN A 448 -26.46 7.16 -41.07
CA ASN A 448 -26.95 8.44 -41.55
C ASN A 448 -27.35 9.45 -40.46
N ALA A 449 -26.79 9.36 -39.25
CA ALA A 449 -27.11 10.25 -38.14
C ALA A 449 -27.02 11.73 -38.54
N GLY A 450 -25.89 12.16 -39.13
CA GLY A 450 -25.67 13.55 -39.53
C GLY A 450 -26.49 14.04 -40.74
N LYS A 451 -27.28 13.18 -41.40
CA LYS A 451 -28.07 13.53 -42.59
C LYS A 451 -29.55 13.79 -42.29
N GLN A 452 -29.94 13.76 -41.01
CA GLN A 452 -31.32 13.98 -40.63
C GLN A 452 -31.77 15.44 -40.91
N PRO A 453 -33.05 15.69 -41.26
CA PRO A 453 -33.55 17.01 -41.64
C PRO A 453 -33.35 18.11 -40.58
N ILE A 454 -33.35 17.74 -39.30
CA ILE A 454 -33.17 18.68 -38.19
C ILE A 454 -31.80 19.38 -38.25
N TYR A 455 -30.73 18.65 -38.58
CA TYR A 455 -29.38 19.22 -38.65
C TYR A 455 -29.23 20.25 -39.77
N ALA A 456 -29.89 20.04 -40.91
CA ALA A 456 -29.94 21.03 -41.99
C ALA A 456 -30.71 22.31 -41.58
N THR A 457 -31.77 22.14 -40.79
CA THR A 457 -32.58 23.26 -40.26
C THR A 457 -31.78 24.08 -39.25
N VAL A 458 -31.09 23.41 -38.33
CA VAL A 458 -30.18 24.04 -37.37
C VAL A 458 -29.05 24.76 -38.08
N GLU A 459 -28.37 24.10 -39.02
CA GLU A 459 -27.26 24.68 -39.78
C GLU A 459 -27.66 25.98 -40.49
N LYS A 460 -28.79 25.98 -41.21
CA LYS A 460 -29.30 27.19 -41.87
C LYS A 460 -29.56 28.34 -40.89
N THR A 461 -30.00 28.01 -39.67
CA THR A 461 -30.21 29.01 -38.61
C THR A 461 -28.87 29.55 -38.09
N LEU A 462 -27.88 28.69 -37.90
CA LEU A 462 -26.54 29.08 -37.45
C LEU A 462 -25.77 29.87 -38.52
N GLU A 463 -25.98 29.60 -39.81
CA GLU A 463 -25.49 30.44 -40.91
C GLU A 463 -26.06 31.86 -40.82
N ALA A 464 -27.38 31.98 -40.61
CA ALA A 464 -28.03 33.28 -40.43
C ALA A 464 -27.52 34.02 -39.18
N ALA A 465 -27.33 33.31 -38.06
CA ALA A 465 -26.76 33.86 -36.83
C ALA A 465 -25.31 34.32 -37.03
N SER A 466 -24.49 33.55 -37.76
CA SER A 466 -23.11 33.90 -38.07
C SER A 466 -23.02 35.12 -38.97
N ALA A 467 -23.85 35.18 -40.02
CA ALA A 467 -23.94 36.31 -40.92
C ALA A 467 -24.42 37.58 -40.20
N ALA A 468 -25.33 37.45 -39.23
CA ALA A 468 -25.76 38.55 -38.36
C ALA A 468 -24.60 39.17 -37.56
N LEU A 469 -23.55 38.40 -37.26
CA LEU A 469 -22.34 38.87 -36.57
C LEU A 469 -21.21 39.27 -37.52
N GLY A 470 -21.42 39.18 -38.84
CA GLY A 470 -20.36 39.40 -39.84
C GLY A 470 -19.28 38.31 -39.86
N GLY A 471 -19.55 37.15 -39.24
CA GLY A 471 -18.62 36.01 -39.20
C GLY A 471 -18.92 34.93 -40.22
N THR A 472 -17.94 34.06 -40.45
CA THR A 472 -18.09 32.88 -41.33
C THR A 472 -18.53 31.68 -40.49
N TYR A 473 -19.63 31.05 -40.88
CA TYR A 473 -20.07 29.80 -40.27
C TYR A 473 -19.09 28.67 -40.58
N VAL A 474 -18.69 27.93 -39.54
CA VAL A 474 -17.79 26.78 -39.64
C VAL A 474 -18.36 25.64 -38.79
N ARG A 475 -18.60 24.48 -39.43
CA ARG A 475 -18.92 23.24 -38.72
C ARG A 475 -17.77 22.83 -37.80
N ASN A 476 -18.08 22.02 -36.79
CA ASN A 476 -17.04 21.35 -36.01
C ASN A 476 -16.00 20.68 -36.94
N PRO A 477 -14.68 20.90 -36.75
CA PRO A 477 -13.65 20.28 -37.57
C PRO A 477 -13.70 18.74 -37.61
N MET A 478 -14.26 18.11 -36.57
CA MET A 478 -14.50 16.66 -36.51
C MET A 478 -15.66 16.20 -37.42
N SER A 479 -16.49 17.12 -37.91
CA SER A 479 -17.69 16.90 -38.73
C SER A 479 -17.48 17.31 -40.19
N THR A 480 -16.25 17.21 -40.71
CA THR A 480 -15.91 17.53 -42.11
C THR A 480 -16.15 16.35 -43.04
N LYS A 481 -16.34 16.61 -44.35
CA LYS A 481 -16.47 15.57 -45.39
C LYS A 481 -15.30 14.57 -45.43
N LEU A 482 -14.10 15.00 -45.01
CA LEU A 482 -12.92 14.14 -44.90
C LEU A 482 -13.03 13.13 -43.73
N LEU A 483 -13.82 13.47 -42.71
CA LEU A 483 -14.10 12.66 -41.51
C LEU A 483 -15.56 12.17 -41.50
N ASN A 484 -16.14 11.94 -42.69
CA ASN A 484 -17.46 11.35 -42.90
C ASN A 484 -18.64 12.12 -42.28
N ASP A 485 -18.53 13.45 -42.13
CA ASP A 485 -19.57 14.31 -41.54
C ASP A 485 -20.03 13.83 -40.14
N SER A 486 -19.11 13.25 -39.35
CA SER A 486 -19.46 12.65 -38.05
C SER A 486 -19.97 13.68 -37.03
N LEU A 487 -21.06 13.37 -36.32
CA LEU A 487 -21.63 14.21 -35.26
C LEU A 487 -20.81 14.10 -33.97
N VAL A 488 -20.92 15.11 -33.11
CA VAL A 488 -20.39 15.09 -31.75
C VAL A 488 -21.52 15.43 -30.79
N THR A 489 -21.78 14.54 -29.84
CA THR A 489 -22.74 14.76 -28.76
C THR A 489 -22.06 14.74 -27.40
N VAL A 490 -22.53 15.62 -26.52
CA VAL A 490 -22.19 15.66 -25.09
C VAL A 490 -23.40 15.28 -24.22
N HIS A 491 -24.55 15.06 -24.86
CA HIS A 491 -25.82 14.68 -24.25
C HIS A 491 -26.35 13.34 -24.78
N PRO A 492 -25.57 12.24 -24.74
CA PRO A 492 -26.09 10.93 -25.11
C PRO A 492 -27.22 10.53 -24.16
N LEU A 493 -28.37 10.08 -24.67
CA LEU A 493 -29.48 9.54 -23.87
C LEU A 493 -30.00 8.24 -24.51
N GLY A 494 -30.67 7.39 -23.73
CA GLY A 494 -31.23 6.11 -24.22
C GLY A 494 -30.29 4.91 -24.11
N GLY A 495 -30.67 3.77 -24.71
CA GLY A 495 -29.98 2.49 -24.55
C GLY A 495 -30.53 1.59 -23.43
N CYS A 496 -31.09 2.18 -22.36
CA CYS A 496 -31.81 1.48 -21.30
C CYS A 496 -33.22 2.07 -21.07
N ALA A 497 -33.88 2.48 -22.15
CA ALA A 497 -35.12 3.28 -22.12
C ALA A 497 -36.22 2.70 -21.21
N MET A 498 -36.91 3.59 -20.48
CA MET A 498 -38.13 3.24 -19.75
C MET A 498 -39.25 2.83 -20.72
N ALA A 499 -40.04 1.82 -20.35
CA ALA A 499 -41.29 1.49 -21.02
C ALA A 499 -42.28 0.79 -20.08
N ASP A 500 -43.52 0.62 -20.53
CA ASP A 500 -44.56 -0.13 -19.79
C ASP A 500 -44.27 -1.65 -19.71
N ASP A 501 -43.45 -2.19 -20.62
CA ASP A 501 -43.07 -3.60 -20.67
C ASP A 501 -41.73 -3.85 -21.37
N ALA A 502 -41.22 -5.06 -21.22
CA ALA A 502 -39.95 -5.51 -21.76
C ALA A 502 -39.88 -5.61 -23.28
N ALA A 503 -41.03 -5.60 -23.99
CA ALA A 503 -41.04 -5.61 -25.45
C ALA A 503 -40.70 -4.23 -26.03
N ARG A 504 -40.88 -3.18 -25.22
CA ARG A 504 -40.75 -1.78 -25.65
C ARG A 504 -39.57 -1.07 -25.02
N GLY A 505 -39.10 -1.49 -23.84
CA GLY A 505 -37.95 -0.89 -23.17
C GLY A 505 -37.21 -1.87 -22.26
N VAL A 506 -36.23 -1.34 -21.53
CA VAL A 506 -35.29 -2.11 -20.69
C VAL A 506 -35.66 -2.03 -19.22
N VAL A 507 -36.24 -0.91 -18.80
CA VAL A 507 -36.63 -0.68 -17.42
C VAL A 507 -38.09 -0.25 -17.28
N ASP A 508 -38.66 -0.49 -16.10
CA ASP A 508 -40.01 -0.07 -15.76
C ASP A 508 -40.10 1.44 -15.40
N GLN A 509 -41.30 1.90 -15.01
CA GLN A 509 -41.55 3.28 -14.61
C GLN A 509 -40.73 3.80 -13.41
N ALA A 510 -40.12 2.91 -12.62
CA ALA A 510 -39.28 3.22 -11.48
C ALA A 510 -37.78 2.98 -11.76
N GLY A 511 -37.45 2.55 -12.98
CA GLY A 511 -36.09 2.20 -13.39
C GLY A 511 -35.68 0.76 -13.06
N GLN A 512 -36.59 -0.15 -12.68
CA GLN A 512 -36.26 -1.56 -12.44
C GLN A 512 -36.02 -2.28 -13.76
N VAL A 513 -34.94 -3.06 -13.83
CA VAL A 513 -34.57 -3.80 -15.05
C VAL A 513 -35.51 -4.97 -15.29
N TYR A 514 -36.08 -5.07 -16.50
CA TYR A 514 -36.90 -6.20 -16.90
C TYR A 514 -36.08 -7.49 -16.99
N CYS A 515 -36.62 -8.61 -16.50
CA CYS A 515 -35.93 -9.90 -16.44
C CYS A 515 -36.20 -10.82 -17.65
N GLY A 516 -36.79 -10.29 -18.72
CA GLY A 516 -37.16 -11.05 -19.91
C GLY A 516 -37.37 -10.16 -21.11
N THR A 517 -37.85 -10.75 -22.20
CA THR A 517 -38.06 -10.06 -23.50
C THR A 517 -39.50 -9.61 -23.72
N LEU A 518 -40.44 -10.09 -22.90
CA LEU A 518 -41.87 -9.79 -22.97
C LEU A 518 -42.44 -9.65 -21.54
N GLY A 519 -43.55 -8.92 -21.41
CA GLY A 519 -44.24 -8.73 -20.13
C GLY A 519 -43.55 -7.71 -19.21
N ASN A 520 -43.94 -7.70 -17.93
CA ASN A 520 -43.55 -6.68 -16.96
C ASN A 520 -42.78 -7.26 -15.75
N ALA A 521 -42.25 -8.48 -15.86
CA ALA A 521 -41.45 -9.08 -14.80
C ALA A 521 -40.07 -8.40 -14.75
N VAL A 522 -39.63 -8.06 -13.53
CA VAL A 522 -38.41 -7.31 -13.26
C VAL A 522 -37.48 -8.09 -12.34
N HIS A 523 -36.18 -7.77 -12.42
CA HIS A 523 -35.17 -8.26 -11.50
C HIS A 523 -35.30 -7.56 -10.15
N PRO A 524 -35.66 -8.27 -9.06
CA PRO A 524 -35.77 -7.66 -7.75
C PRO A 524 -34.41 -7.11 -7.29
N GLY A 525 -34.37 -5.81 -7.02
CA GLY A 525 -33.16 -5.16 -6.52
C GLY A 525 -32.22 -4.60 -7.60
N LEU A 526 -32.53 -4.71 -8.91
CA LEU A 526 -31.69 -4.15 -9.97
C LEU A 526 -32.36 -2.95 -10.64
N TYR A 527 -31.70 -1.79 -10.59
CA TYR A 527 -32.23 -0.51 -11.07
C TYR A 527 -31.25 0.21 -12.01
N VAL A 528 -31.78 1.09 -12.86
CA VAL A 528 -31.02 2.08 -13.64
C VAL A 528 -31.61 3.47 -13.38
N MET A 529 -30.78 4.48 -13.09
CA MET A 529 -31.25 5.82 -12.67
C MET A 529 -30.49 6.98 -13.33
N ASP A 530 -29.95 6.80 -14.54
CA ASP A 530 -29.22 7.85 -15.28
C ASP A 530 -29.84 8.18 -16.66
N GLY A 531 -29.12 8.92 -17.52
CA GLY A 531 -29.59 9.32 -18.84
C GLY A 531 -29.93 8.16 -19.81
N SER A 532 -29.48 6.93 -19.53
CA SER A 532 -29.83 5.76 -20.36
C SER A 532 -31.31 5.42 -20.33
N VAL A 533 -32.04 5.83 -19.28
CA VAL A 533 -33.47 5.50 -19.11
C VAL A 533 -34.39 6.38 -19.95
N MET A 534 -33.88 7.44 -20.57
CA MET A 534 -34.69 8.33 -21.38
C MET A 534 -35.13 7.61 -22.67
N PRO A 535 -36.43 7.59 -22.99
CA PRO A 535 -36.91 6.94 -24.20
C PRO A 535 -36.85 7.84 -25.45
N ILE A 536 -36.59 9.15 -25.28
CA ILE A 536 -36.64 10.17 -26.34
C ILE A 536 -35.61 11.28 -26.10
N SER A 537 -35.29 12.04 -27.16
CA SER A 537 -34.57 13.32 -27.05
C SER A 537 -35.38 14.37 -26.26
N LEU A 538 -34.69 15.22 -25.52
CA LEU A 538 -35.29 16.26 -24.67
C LEU A 538 -35.27 17.65 -25.31
N GLY A 539 -34.42 17.88 -26.33
CA GLY A 539 -34.29 19.18 -27.01
C GLY A 539 -33.70 20.29 -26.13
N VAL A 540 -33.17 19.95 -24.95
CA VAL A 540 -32.46 20.80 -23.99
C VAL A 540 -31.42 20.01 -23.22
N ASN A 541 -30.54 20.68 -22.46
CA ASN A 541 -29.55 20.03 -21.61
C ASN A 541 -30.24 19.08 -20.62
N PRO A 542 -29.84 17.80 -20.56
CA PRO A 542 -30.62 16.76 -19.90
C PRO A 542 -30.44 16.69 -18.39
N LEU A 543 -29.47 17.43 -17.80
CA LEU A 543 -29.05 17.23 -16.41
C LEU A 543 -30.21 17.34 -15.42
N LEU A 544 -31.12 18.30 -15.63
CA LEU A 544 -32.20 18.56 -14.69
C LEU A 544 -33.27 17.46 -14.75
N THR A 545 -33.60 16.98 -15.95
CA THR A 545 -34.55 15.86 -16.13
C THR A 545 -33.99 14.55 -15.59
N ILE A 546 -32.70 14.26 -15.83
CA ILE A 546 -32.01 13.10 -15.22
C ILE A 546 -32.12 13.18 -13.70
N SER A 547 -31.82 14.36 -13.13
CA SER A 547 -31.87 14.57 -11.68
C SER A 547 -33.28 14.42 -11.12
N ALA A 548 -34.29 14.98 -11.79
CA ALA A 548 -35.68 14.91 -11.38
C ALA A 548 -36.22 13.47 -11.40
N LEU A 549 -35.90 12.69 -12.44
CA LEU A 549 -36.29 11.28 -12.50
C LEU A 549 -35.56 10.44 -11.45
N ALA A 550 -34.27 10.69 -11.19
CA ALA A 550 -33.54 10.01 -10.12
C ALA A 550 -34.14 10.31 -8.73
N GLU A 551 -34.46 11.58 -8.43
CA GLU A 551 -35.15 11.99 -7.19
C GLU A 551 -36.52 11.34 -7.04
N ARG A 552 -37.26 11.19 -8.14
CA ARG A 552 -38.56 10.51 -8.17
C ARG A 552 -38.38 9.01 -7.91
N ASN A 553 -37.47 8.35 -8.61
CA ASN A 553 -37.24 6.91 -8.52
C ASN A 553 -36.69 6.51 -7.14
N CYS A 554 -35.80 7.32 -6.55
CA CYS A 554 -35.33 7.12 -5.18
C CYS A 554 -36.46 7.21 -4.15
N ALA A 555 -37.37 8.17 -4.31
CA ALA A 555 -38.54 8.29 -3.43
C ALA A 555 -39.48 7.09 -3.57
N GLN A 556 -39.68 6.57 -4.79
CA GLN A 556 -40.46 5.36 -5.03
C GLN A 556 -39.79 4.11 -4.45
N LEU A 557 -38.47 3.99 -4.60
CA LEU A 557 -37.69 2.91 -3.99
C LEU A 557 -37.84 2.93 -2.47
N ALA A 558 -37.64 4.08 -1.83
CA ALA A 558 -37.82 4.22 -0.39
C ALA A 558 -39.25 3.86 0.04
N ALA A 559 -40.26 4.37 -0.66
CA ALA A 559 -41.66 4.06 -0.38
C ALA A 559 -41.98 2.55 -0.51
N LYS A 560 -41.45 1.88 -1.54
CA LYS A 560 -41.63 0.43 -1.77
C LYS A 560 -41.10 -0.40 -0.59
N HIS A 561 -40.01 0.05 0.04
CA HIS A 561 -39.40 -0.64 1.18
C HIS A 561 -39.81 -0.07 2.56
N GLY A 562 -40.70 0.92 2.59
CA GLY A 562 -41.13 1.57 3.84
C GLY A 562 -40.03 2.41 4.51
N TRP A 563 -39.01 2.82 3.77
CA TRP A 563 -37.94 3.68 4.25
C TRP A 563 -38.36 5.15 4.23
N GLN A 564 -37.87 5.92 5.20
CA GLN A 564 -38.05 7.37 5.21
C GLN A 564 -36.73 8.05 4.88
N ILE A 565 -36.73 8.90 3.86
CA ILE A 565 -35.59 9.74 3.49
C ILE A 565 -35.63 10.98 4.39
N ASP A 566 -34.62 11.17 5.24
CA ASP A 566 -34.47 12.39 6.01
C ASP A 566 -33.95 13.51 5.09
N TYR A 567 -34.82 14.45 4.73
CA TYR A 567 -34.46 15.62 3.93
C TYR A 567 -34.05 16.84 4.79
N ALA A 568 -34.18 16.77 6.12
CA ALA A 568 -33.98 17.89 7.02
C ALA A 568 -32.61 17.87 7.70
N SER A 569 -32.04 16.69 7.96
CA SER A 569 -30.71 16.56 8.59
C SER A 569 -29.58 17.05 7.69
N ALA A 570 -28.55 17.63 8.30
CA ALA A 570 -27.29 18.00 7.65
C ALA A 570 -26.26 16.86 7.57
N GLY A 571 -26.60 15.66 8.06
CA GLY A 571 -25.64 14.57 8.27
C GLY A 571 -24.69 14.85 9.45
N ARG A 572 -23.95 13.82 9.88
CA ARG A 572 -22.98 13.93 10.99
C ARG A 572 -21.69 13.14 10.76
N SER A 573 -21.65 12.31 9.73
CA SER A 573 -20.46 11.55 9.40
C SER A 573 -19.38 12.50 8.91
N ALA A 574 -18.18 12.37 9.48
CA ALA A 574 -17.02 13.10 8.99
C ALA A 574 -16.60 12.53 7.62
N PRO A 575 -16.08 13.37 6.70
CA PRO A 575 -15.41 12.85 5.53
C PRO A 575 -14.19 12.01 5.95
N PRO A 576 -13.69 11.11 5.06
CA PRO A 576 -12.46 10.38 5.30
C PRO A 576 -11.30 11.31 5.71
N PRO A 577 -10.39 10.86 6.58
CA PRO A 577 -9.18 11.61 6.88
C PRO A 577 -8.38 11.86 5.59
N PRO A 578 -7.65 12.99 5.49
CA PRO A 578 -6.82 13.25 4.32
C PRO A 578 -5.78 12.12 4.17
N PRO A 579 -5.61 11.58 2.96
CA PRO A 579 -4.68 10.47 2.74
C PRO A 579 -3.23 10.96 2.94
N LYS A 580 -2.39 10.12 3.53
CA LYS A 580 -0.95 10.41 3.67
C LYS A 580 -0.18 9.84 2.49
N ILE A 581 1.09 10.24 2.36
CA ILE A 581 1.98 9.69 1.33
C ILE A 581 2.12 8.21 1.55
N GLY A 582 1.71 7.42 0.56
CA GLY A 582 1.67 5.98 0.63
C GLY A 582 2.56 5.31 -0.41
N LEU A 583 2.50 3.99 -0.45
CA LEU A 583 3.15 3.14 -1.44
C LEU A 583 2.18 2.06 -1.87
N ARG A 584 2.15 1.79 -3.17
CA ARG A 584 1.44 0.61 -3.70
C ARG A 584 2.23 -0.09 -4.79
N PHE A 585 2.01 -1.38 -4.94
CA PHE A 585 2.48 -2.18 -6.08
C PHE A 585 1.61 -3.43 -6.24
N THR A 586 1.58 -3.99 -7.45
CA THR A 586 0.82 -5.20 -7.76
C THR A 586 1.74 -6.34 -8.18
N GLU A 587 1.55 -7.51 -7.58
CA GLU A 587 2.30 -8.73 -7.89
C GLU A 587 1.38 -9.91 -8.22
N THR A 588 1.92 -10.85 -8.99
CA THR A 588 1.26 -12.11 -9.32
C THR A 588 2.21 -13.27 -9.09
N MET A 589 1.80 -14.25 -8.28
CA MET A 589 2.57 -15.48 -8.02
C MET A 589 1.81 -16.70 -8.52
N LEU A 590 2.55 -17.69 -9.02
CA LEU A 590 2.05 -18.92 -9.63
C LEU A 590 2.69 -20.14 -8.97
N GLY A 591 1.95 -21.22 -8.79
CA GLY A 591 2.50 -22.48 -8.30
C GLY A 591 1.43 -23.54 -8.14
N ASP A 592 1.70 -24.49 -7.25
CA ASP A 592 0.86 -25.67 -7.07
C ASP A 592 0.38 -25.77 -5.61
N TYR A 593 -0.91 -26.07 -5.44
CA TYR A 593 -1.56 -26.36 -4.18
C TYR A 593 -1.78 -27.85 -4.01
N THR A 594 -1.37 -28.38 -2.86
CA THR A 594 -1.55 -29.76 -2.45
C THR A 594 -2.50 -29.83 -1.26
N PRO A 595 -3.74 -30.32 -1.46
CA PRO A 595 -4.67 -30.59 -0.36
C PRO A 595 -4.09 -31.61 0.63
N ILE A 596 -4.45 -31.49 1.91
CA ILE A 596 -4.17 -32.52 2.91
C ILE A 596 -5.29 -33.56 2.82
N PRO A 597 -4.97 -34.85 2.57
CA PRO A 597 -5.99 -35.88 2.43
C PRO A 597 -6.70 -36.15 3.76
N ALA A 598 -8.00 -36.45 3.68
CA ALA A 598 -8.80 -36.87 4.84
C ALA A 598 -8.40 -38.27 5.37
N SER A 599 -7.69 -39.07 4.56
CA SER A 599 -7.21 -40.42 4.89
C SER A 599 -5.86 -40.70 4.23
N ALA A 600 -4.96 -41.42 4.91
CA ALA A 600 -3.63 -41.77 4.41
C ALA A 600 -3.61 -42.67 3.15
N ALA A 601 -4.78 -43.16 2.71
CA ALA A 601 -4.93 -44.02 1.52
C ALA A 601 -5.25 -43.25 0.22
N ASP A 602 -5.57 -41.96 0.30
CA ASP A 602 -5.97 -41.16 -0.86
C ASP A 602 -4.74 -40.54 -1.54
N ALA A 603 -4.51 -40.87 -2.81
CA ALA A 603 -3.52 -40.18 -3.63
C ALA A 603 -4.04 -38.77 -3.97
N VAL A 604 -3.32 -37.74 -3.53
CA VAL A 604 -3.68 -36.34 -3.80
C VAL A 604 -2.81 -35.79 -4.93
N SER A 605 -3.44 -35.36 -6.01
CA SER A 605 -2.78 -34.58 -7.05
C SER A 605 -2.73 -33.11 -6.67
N SER A 606 -1.56 -32.47 -6.82
CA SER A 606 -1.49 -31.02 -6.75
C SER A 606 -2.30 -30.37 -7.87
N VAL A 607 -2.91 -29.23 -7.58
CA VAL A 607 -3.65 -28.41 -8.55
C VAL A 607 -3.00 -27.04 -8.68
N PRO A 608 -3.05 -26.40 -9.85
CA PRO A 608 -2.51 -25.05 -10.01
C PRO A 608 -3.19 -24.06 -9.05
N MET A 609 -2.38 -23.16 -8.49
CA MET A 609 -2.81 -22.03 -7.67
C MET A 609 -2.08 -20.77 -8.14
N SER A 610 -2.81 -19.67 -8.22
CA SER A 610 -2.23 -18.36 -8.47
C SER A 610 -2.95 -17.29 -7.67
N PHE A 611 -2.26 -16.19 -7.37
CA PHE A 611 -2.92 -14.97 -6.92
C PHE A 611 -2.40 -13.77 -7.67
N THR A 612 -3.23 -12.74 -7.75
CA THR A 612 -2.82 -11.38 -8.11
C THR A 612 -3.28 -10.45 -6.99
N LEU A 613 -2.32 -9.81 -6.33
CA LEU A 613 -2.60 -8.91 -5.22
C LEU A 613 -1.93 -7.55 -5.44
N THR A 614 -2.59 -6.51 -4.96
CA THR A 614 -2.03 -5.17 -4.80
C THR A 614 -1.72 -4.98 -3.32
N VAL A 615 -0.44 -4.75 -3.01
CA VAL A 615 0.02 -4.33 -1.69
C VAL A 615 -0.07 -2.81 -1.63
N GLU A 616 -0.63 -2.28 -0.55
CA GLU A 616 -0.78 -0.85 -0.32
C GLU A 616 -0.51 -0.46 1.13
N SER A 617 0.24 0.62 1.33
CA SER A 617 0.35 1.34 2.58
C SER A 617 -0.10 2.78 2.36
N ASP A 618 -1.08 3.23 3.13
CA ASP A 618 -1.58 4.61 3.10
C ASP A 618 -0.70 5.59 3.90
N ASP A 619 0.31 5.07 4.62
CA ASP A 619 1.27 5.84 5.42
C ASP A 619 2.65 5.20 5.30
N LEU A 620 3.34 5.53 4.22
CA LEU A 620 4.68 5.02 3.93
C LEU A 620 5.70 5.43 4.99
N GLU A 621 5.49 6.58 5.64
CA GLU A 621 6.37 7.00 6.74
C GLU A 621 6.25 6.06 7.93
N HIS A 622 5.02 5.78 8.37
CA HIS A 622 4.76 4.87 9.46
C HIS A 622 5.20 3.44 9.11
N MET A 623 4.89 2.96 7.90
CA MET A 623 5.34 1.63 7.43
C MET A 623 6.86 1.48 7.51
N LEU A 624 7.64 2.50 7.12
CA LEU A 624 9.09 2.43 7.19
C LEU A 624 9.66 2.57 8.61
N ALA A 625 8.90 3.16 9.54
CA ALA A 625 9.32 3.37 10.93
C ALA A 625 8.89 2.25 11.88
N ASP A 626 7.79 1.55 11.57
CA ASP A 626 7.29 0.41 12.34
C ASP A 626 8.17 -0.83 12.08
N PRO A 627 8.72 -1.51 13.10
CA PRO A 627 9.48 -2.74 12.93
C PRO A 627 8.72 -3.87 12.20
N GLN A 628 7.38 -3.85 12.22
CA GLN A 628 6.55 -4.82 11.50
C GLN A 628 6.42 -4.49 10.01
N HIS A 629 6.75 -3.27 9.58
CA HIS A 629 6.65 -2.80 8.20
C HIS A 629 5.35 -3.21 7.49
N GLU A 630 4.22 -3.06 8.21
CA GLU A 630 2.94 -3.59 7.77
C GLU A 630 2.32 -2.76 6.64
N ALA A 631 1.75 -3.47 5.66
CA ALA A 631 0.91 -2.93 4.59
C ALA A 631 -0.33 -3.82 4.42
N ARG A 632 -1.33 -3.33 3.70
CA ARG A 632 -2.56 -4.06 3.40
C ARG A 632 -2.51 -4.67 2.01
N MET A 633 -3.34 -5.68 1.76
CA MET A 633 -3.45 -6.33 0.46
C MET A 633 -4.89 -6.50 0.03
N VAL A 634 -5.15 -6.24 -1.25
CA VAL A 634 -6.41 -6.55 -1.93
C VAL A 634 -6.10 -7.32 -3.21
N GLY A 635 -6.92 -8.29 -3.58
CA GLY A 635 -6.55 -9.17 -4.68
C GLY A 635 -7.49 -10.34 -4.89
N THR A 636 -7.13 -11.19 -5.84
CA THR A 636 -7.83 -12.44 -6.12
C THR A 636 -6.87 -13.63 -6.03
N LEU A 637 -7.41 -14.79 -5.67
CA LEU A 637 -6.71 -16.07 -5.67
C LEU A 637 -7.52 -17.09 -6.47
N THR A 638 -6.89 -17.77 -7.42
CA THR A 638 -7.51 -18.82 -8.24
C THR A 638 -6.97 -20.18 -7.81
N CYS A 639 -7.85 -21.08 -7.37
CA CYS A 639 -7.52 -22.48 -7.11
C CYS A 639 -8.79 -23.34 -7.21
N THR A 640 -8.87 -24.20 -8.24
CA THR A 640 -10.07 -24.99 -8.55
C THR A 640 -10.41 -26.07 -7.52
N ALA A 641 -9.46 -26.45 -6.66
CA ALA A 641 -9.74 -27.36 -5.54
C ALA A 641 -10.46 -26.65 -4.37
N LEU A 642 -10.39 -25.32 -4.28
CA LEU A 642 -11.04 -24.54 -3.23
C LEU A 642 -12.38 -23.97 -3.71
N SER A 643 -12.39 -23.39 -4.91
CA SER A 643 -13.56 -22.72 -5.51
C SER A 643 -13.51 -22.81 -7.03
N ALA A 644 -14.67 -22.91 -7.68
CA ALA A 644 -14.76 -22.90 -9.14
C ALA A 644 -14.46 -21.51 -9.72
N GLU A 645 -14.87 -20.46 -9.01
CA GLU A 645 -14.57 -19.06 -9.32
C GLU A 645 -13.39 -18.55 -8.47
N PRO A 646 -12.69 -17.50 -8.92
CA PRO A 646 -11.65 -16.84 -8.13
C PRO A 646 -12.15 -16.38 -6.75
N LEU A 647 -11.32 -16.60 -5.73
CA LEU A 647 -11.50 -16.16 -4.35
C LEU A 647 -11.07 -14.70 -4.19
N MET A 648 -11.76 -13.95 -3.34
CA MET A 648 -11.46 -12.56 -2.99
C MET A 648 -10.61 -12.47 -1.74
N ILE A 649 -9.59 -11.62 -1.75
CA ILE A 649 -8.86 -11.24 -0.54
C ILE A 649 -9.64 -10.09 0.12
N VAL A 650 -10.26 -10.37 1.27
CA VAL A 650 -11.10 -9.40 2.01
C VAL A 650 -10.40 -8.77 3.21
N ASP A 651 -9.42 -9.47 3.80
CA ASP A 651 -8.56 -8.92 4.84
C ASP A 651 -7.14 -9.42 4.63
N GLY A 652 -6.32 -8.62 3.93
CA GLY A 652 -4.94 -8.92 3.62
C GLY A 652 -3.96 -8.06 4.43
N ARG A 653 -2.96 -8.69 5.03
CA ARG A 653 -1.81 -8.06 5.71
C ARG A 653 -0.49 -8.58 5.16
N PHE A 654 0.37 -7.64 4.81
CA PHE A 654 1.71 -7.87 4.31
C PHE A 654 2.71 -7.28 5.29
N ASN A 655 3.78 -8.00 5.60
CA ASN A 655 4.90 -7.46 6.37
C ASN A 655 6.18 -7.57 5.54
N LEU A 656 6.92 -6.48 5.47
CA LEU A 656 8.13 -6.38 4.68
C LEU A 656 9.39 -6.54 5.55
N PHE A 657 10.12 -7.65 5.40
CA PHE A 657 11.42 -7.90 6.05
C PHE A 657 11.41 -7.81 7.59
N VAL A 658 10.46 -8.49 8.22
CA VAL A 658 10.40 -8.59 9.70
C VAL A 658 11.38 -9.63 10.22
N ASP A 659 12.01 -9.36 11.35
CA ASP A 659 13.00 -10.26 11.97
C ASP A 659 12.33 -11.55 12.49
N ASN A 660 13.04 -12.67 12.39
CA ASN A 660 12.62 -13.95 12.97
C ASN A 660 13.13 -14.08 14.41
N GLU A 661 12.24 -14.00 15.40
CA GLU A 661 12.62 -14.10 16.82
C GLU A 661 13.26 -15.45 17.22
N GLU A 662 13.06 -16.51 16.43
CA GLU A 662 13.58 -17.86 16.72
C GLU A 662 14.94 -18.15 16.07
N GLU A 663 15.26 -17.46 14.97
CA GLU A 663 16.46 -17.69 14.16
C GLU A 663 17.19 -16.37 13.85
N VAL A 664 18.40 -16.25 14.39
CA VAL A 664 19.30 -15.11 14.13
C VAL A 664 19.63 -15.03 12.65
N ASP A 665 19.72 -13.81 12.10
CA ASP A 665 20.08 -13.57 10.70
C ASP A 665 19.04 -14.18 9.70
N VAL A 666 17.76 -14.22 10.10
CA VAL A 666 16.64 -14.60 9.23
C VAL A 666 15.55 -13.53 9.28
N ARG A 667 15.18 -13.01 8.12
CA ARG A 667 14.03 -12.11 7.95
C ARG A 667 12.93 -12.78 7.14
N ASN A 668 11.71 -12.34 7.37
CA ASN A 668 10.52 -12.86 6.71
C ASN A 668 9.74 -11.77 5.99
N MET A 669 9.15 -12.12 4.85
CA MET A 669 8.05 -11.35 4.28
C MET A 669 6.77 -12.16 4.46
N ASN A 670 5.88 -11.68 5.32
CA ASN A 670 4.68 -12.43 5.72
C ASN A 670 3.46 -11.97 4.93
N TYR A 671 2.64 -12.93 4.52
CA TYR A 671 1.40 -12.75 3.79
C TYR A 671 0.30 -13.41 4.61
N ARG A 672 -0.63 -12.62 5.12
CA ARG A 672 -1.77 -13.10 5.92
C ARG A 672 -3.02 -12.64 5.22
N MET A 673 -3.89 -13.55 4.80
CA MET A 673 -5.10 -13.15 4.09
C MET A 673 -6.30 -14.04 4.37
N THR A 674 -7.45 -13.40 4.59
CA THR A 674 -8.76 -14.04 4.57
C THR A 674 -9.29 -14.05 3.14
N LEU A 675 -9.69 -15.21 2.67
CA LEU A 675 -10.19 -15.46 1.32
C LEU A 675 -11.69 -15.76 1.38
N GLU A 676 -12.48 -15.12 0.51
CA GLU A 676 -13.92 -15.34 0.42
C GLU A 676 -14.30 -15.78 -0.99
N SER A 677 -15.10 -16.84 -1.10
CA SER A 677 -15.64 -17.31 -2.37
C SER A 677 -16.95 -16.61 -2.71
N VAL A 678 -17.34 -16.62 -3.99
CA VAL A 678 -18.64 -16.07 -4.42
C VAL A 678 -19.80 -16.78 -3.71
N GLU A 679 -19.64 -18.06 -3.39
CA GLU A 679 -20.61 -18.88 -2.66
C GLU A 679 -20.62 -18.63 -1.13
N GLY A 680 -19.82 -17.69 -0.63
CA GLY A 680 -19.75 -17.31 0.78
C GLY A 680 -18.91 -18.25 1.66
N LYS A 681 -18.01 -19.06 1.08
CA LYS A 681 -17.05 -19.84 1.86
C LYS A 681 -15.82 -19.00 2.19
N THR A 682 -15.33 -19.14 3.42
CA THR A 682 -14.13 -18.44 3.88
C THR A 682 -12.96 -19.40 4.06
N TYR A 683 -11.76 -18.97 3.70
CA TYR A 683 -10.50 -19.67 3.97
C TYR A 683 -9.48 -18.69 4.53
N TYR A 684 -8.42 -19.20 5.16
CA TYR A 684 -7.30 -18.39 5.61
C TYR A 684 -5.99 -18.89 5.01
N LEU A 685 -5.20 -17.96 4.49
CA LEU A 685 -3.91 -18.22 3.89
C LEU A 685 -2.83 -17.51 4.69
N PHE A 686 -1.85 -18.29 5.16
CA PHE A 686 -0.60 -17.80 5.72
C PHE A 686 0.54 -18.16 4.78
N GLY A 687 1.26 -17.15 4.28
CA GLY A 687 2.37 -17.30 3.35
C GLY A 687 3.62 -16.62 3.89
N GLN A 688 4.79 -17.21 3.66
CA GLN A 688 6.05 -16.66 4.13
C GLN A 688 7.14 -16.79 3.06
N LYS A 689 7.80 -15.67 2.75
CA LYS A 689 9.07 -15.66 2.02
C LYS A 689 10.18 -15.59 3.06
N ILE A 690 11.10 -16.56 3.03
CA ILE A 690 12.17 -16.69 4.02
C ILE A 690 13.45 -16.13 3.40
N VAL A 691 13.98 -15.08 4.02
CA VAL A 691 15.16 -14.32 3.60
C VAL A 691 16.26 -14.65 4.60
N THR A 692 17.26 -15.42 4.17
CA THR A 692 18.40 -15.80 5.01
C THR A 692 19.66 -15.11 4.50
N HIS A 693 20.62 -14.83 5.37
CA HIS A 693 21.98 -14.44 4.97
C HIS A 693 22.66 -15.53 4.12
N SER A 694 22.56 -15.43 2.80
CA SER A 694 23.11 -16.41 1.84
C SER A 694 23.72 -15.71 0.63
N SER A 695 24.36 -16.46 -0.28
CA SER A 695 25.02 -15.86 -1.46
C SER A 695 24.04 -15.13 -2.38
N LEU A 696 24.51 -14.12 -3.15
CA LEU A 696 23.74 -13.40 -4.17
C LEU A 696 23.04 -14.32 -5.19
N LEU A 697 23.49 -15.56 -5.38
CA LEU A 697 22.86 -16.53 -6.29
C LEU A 697 21.52 -17.07 -5.75
N ASN A 698 21.34 -17.10 -4.43
CA ASN A 698 20.10 -17.55 -3.77
C ASN A 698 19.10 -16.40 -3.52
N LEU A 699 19.52 -15.15 -3.71
CA LEU A 699 18.66 -13.96 -3.57
C LEU A 699 17.38 -14.08 -4.40
N TRP A 700 17.52 -14.52 -5.66
CA TRP A 700 16.39 -14.62 -6.57
C TRP A 700 15.39 -15.69 -6.11
N SER A 701 15.83 -16.86 -5.65
CA SER A 701 14.89 -17.89 -5.21
C SER A 701 14.21 -17.53 -3.89
N GLN A 702 14.93 -16.89 -2.96
CA GLN A 702 14.41 -16.53 -1.63
C GLN A 702 13.42 -15.36 -1.66
N THR A 703 13.68 -14.33 -2.46
CA THR A 703 12.77 -13.17 -2.58
C THR A 703 11.55 -13.45 -3.45
N ASN A 704 11.59 -14.52 -4.26
CA ASN A 704 10.55 -14.83 -5.23
C ASN A 704 9.76 -16.12 -4.95
N THR A 705 10.08 -16.87 -3.89
CA THR A 705 9.34 -18.08 -3.50
C THR A 705 8.56 -17.84 -2.22
N LEU A 706 7.25 -18.12 -2.25
CA LEU A 706 6.34 -18.02 -1.13
C LEU A 706 5.87 -19.42 -0.72
N TYR A 707 6.12 -19.78 0.53
CA TYR A 707 5.61 -21.01 1.13
C TYR A 707 4.29 -20.73 1.82
N VAL A 708 3.24 -21.47 1.45
CA VAL A 708 1.86 -21.18 1.83
C VAL A 708 1.25 -22.34 2.62
N GLU A 709 0.57 -21.98 3.70
CA GLU A 709 -0.33 -22.82 4.48
C GLU A 709 -1.78 -22.34 4.34
N MET A 710 -2.67 -23.24 3.94
CA MET A 710 -4.11 -22.97 3.81
C MET A 710 -4.86 -23.60 4.98
N ARG A 711 -5.77 -22.84 5.59
CA ARG A 711 -6.60 -23.24 6.73
C ARG A 711 -8.08 -22.94 6.48
N ASP A 712 -8.94 -23.64 7.21
CA ASP A 712 -10.40 -23.41 7.16
C ASP A 712 -10.81 -22.03 7.71
N SER A 713 -10.04 -21.45 8.64
CA SER A 713 -10.29 -20.11 9.17
C SER A 713 -9.04 -19.49 9.77
N ALA A 714 -9.14 -18.21 10.16
CA ALA A 714 -8.06 -17.46 10.81
C ALA A 714 -7.82 -17.86 12.29
N ALA A 715 -8.64 -18.74 12.86
CA ALA A 715 -8.44 -19.22 14.23
C ALA A 715 -7.12 -19.98 14.35
N THR A 716 -6.38 -19.75 15.44
CA THR A 716 -5.03 -20.32 15.65
C THR A 716 -5.03 -21.85 15.68
N ASP A 717 -6.13 -22.45 16.10
CA ASP A 717 -6.38 -23.89 16.15
C ASP A 717 -7.11 -24.44 14.91
N ALA A 718 -7.41 -23.60 13.91
CA ALA A 718 -8.08 -24.04 12.69
C ALA A 718 -7.24 -25.08 11.95
N PRO A 719 -7.85 -26.18 11.48
CA PRO A 719 -7.13 -27.26 10.81
C PRO A 719 -6.48 -26.78 9.51
N LEU A 720 -5.28 -27.29 9.26
CA LEU A 720 -4.58 -27.12 7.99
C LEU A 720 -5.26 -27.99 6.92
N ILE A 721 -5.67 -27.38 5.81
CA ILE A 721 -6.38 -28.06 4.72
C ILE A 721 -5.51 -28.28 3.48
N GLY A 722 -4.36 -27.61 3.39
CA GLY A 722 -3.41 -27.82 2.32
C GLY A 722 -2.20 -26.89 2.39
N ARG A 723 -1.25 -27.12 1.49
CA ARG A 723 -0.03 -26.32 1.35
C ARG A 723 0.20 -25.94 -0.10
N ALA A 724 0.83 -24.81 -0.35
CA ALA A 724 1.27 -24.43 -1.69
C ALA A 724 2.68 -23.84 -1.68
N THR A 725 3.36 -23.94 -2.81
CA THR A 725 4.60 -23.21 -3.06
C THR A 725 4.39 -22.37 -4.30
N LEU A 726 4.42 -21.04 -4.14
CA LEU A 726 4.17 -20.09 -5.22
C LEU A 726 5.46 -19.35 -5.55
N ILE A 727 5.68 -19.05 -6.84
CA ILE A 727 6.82 -18.30 -7.33
C ILE A 727 6.38 -17.08 -8.13
N ILE A 728 7.15 -15.99 -8.06
CA ILE A 728 7.05 -14.90 -9.02
C ILE A 728 8.05 -15.15 -10.15
N THR A 729 7.55 -15.15 -11.39
CA THR A 729 8.39 -15.34 -12.57
C THR A 729 9.20 -14.06 -12.86
N PRO A 730 10.34 -14.13 -13.58
CA PRO A 730 11.08 -12.94 -13.98
C PRO A 730 10.23 -11.92 -14.76
N GLU A 731 9.29 -12.41 -15.56
CA GLU A 731 8.33 -11.57 -16.29
C GLU A 731 7.36 -10.87 -15.34
N ASN A 732 6.77 -11.60 -14.38
CA ASN A 732 5.85 -11.00 -13.41
C ASN A 732 6.57 -10.00 -12.49
N PHE A 733 7.83 -10.26 -12.13
CA PHE A 733 8.64 -9.32 -11.36
C PHE A 733 8.91 -8.02 -12.15
N LEU A 734 9.21 -8.13 -13.45
CA LEU A 734 9.36 -6.95 -14.31
C LEU A 734 8.04 -6.16 -14.42
N ARG A 735 6.90 -6.84 -14.53
CA ARG A 735 5.58 -6.19 -14.49
C ARG A 735 5.37 -5.49 -13.14
N GLN A 736 5.66 -6.14 -12.01
CA GLN A 736 5.52 -5.59 -10.66
C GLN A 736 6.31 -4.30 -10.50
N SER A 737 7.57 -4.28 -10.96
CA SER A 737 8.41 -3.08 -10.89
C SER A 737 7.81 -1.86 -11.59
N ARG A 738 6.98 -2.07 -12.62
CA ARG A 738 6.27 -1.00 -13.36
C ARG A 738 4.98 -0.54 -12.68
N THR A 739 4.46 -1.32 -11.73
CA THR A 739 3.26 -0.99 -10.95
C THR A 739 3.57 -0.27 -9.64
N MET A 740 4.85 -0.21 -9.25
CA MET A 740 5.25 0.41 -7.99
C MET A 740 5.10 1.94 -8.08
N GLU A 741 4.27 2.49 -7.20
CA GLU A 741 3.92 3.91 -7.16
C GLU A 741 3.89 4.44 -5.74
N VAL A 742 4.45 5.64 -5.53
CA VAL A 742 4.23 6.44 -4.33
C VAL A 742 2.93 7.24 -4.50
N THR A 743 1.95 6.94 -3.66
CA THR A 743 0.60 7.52 -3.71
C THR A 743 0.51 8.81 -2.90
N ASN A 744 -0.49 9.64 -3.22
CA ASN A 744 -0.84 10.86 -2.48
C ASN A 744 0.29 11.91 -2.35
N ALA A 745 1.36 11.79 -3.14
CA ALA A 745 2.40 12.82 -3.22
C ALA A 745 1.82 14.09 -3.90
N PRO A 746 1.98 15.28 -3.28
CA PRO A 746 1.39 16.53 -3.77
C PRO A 746 2.04 17.04 -5.07
N ASP A 747 3.26 16.60 -5.36
CA ASP A 747 4.04 17.01 -6.52
C ASP A 747 5.06 15.92 -6.93
N ILE A 748 5.67 16.10 -8.10
CA ILE A 748 6.61 15.15 -8.70
C ILE A 748 7.93 15.06 -7.89
N GLU A 749 8.39 16.15 -7.29
CA GLU A 749 9.64 16.19 -6.53
C GLU A 749 9.49 15.37 -5.23
N THR A 750 8.41 15.59 -4.50
CA THR A 750 8.02 14.82 -3.32
C THR A 750 7.87 13.34 -3.68
N ARG A 751 7.20 13.02 -4.79
CA ARG A 751 7.08 11.62 -5.26
C ARG A 751 8.44 10.98 -5.46
N LEU A 752 9.35 11.63 -6.17
CA LEU A 752 10.69 11.11 -6.42
C LEU A 752 11.50 10.93 -5.13
N ALA A 753 11.42 11.88 -4.20
CA ALA A 753 12.11 11.81 -2.92
C ALA A 753 11.65 10.59 -2.09
N TRP A 754 10.34 10.33 -2.03
CA TRP A 754 9.79 9.17 -1.34
C TRP A 754 10.07 7.85 -2.05
N THR A 755 10.05 7.82 -3.39
CA THR A 755 10.50 6.66 -4.16
C THR A 755 11.95 6.31 -3.84
N LEU A 756 12.84 7.32 -3.77
CA LEU A 756 14.23 7.13 -3.38
C LEU A 756 14.39 6.69 -1.92
N LYS A 757 13.55 7.21 -1.00
CA LYS A 757 13.54 6.81 0.42
C LYS A 757 13.17 5.32 0.57
N PHE A 758 12.10 4.88 -0.07
CA PHE A 758 11.71 3.47 -0.10
C PHE A 758 12.77 2.60 -0.77
N GLY A 759 13.29 3.03 -1.93
CA GLY A 759 14.36 2.31 -2.63
C GLY A 759 15.62 2.13 -1.80
N ARG A 760 16.02 3.15 -1.01
CA ARG A 760 17.15 3.05 -0.07
C ARG A 760 16.90 2.10 1.09
N PHE A 761 15.68 2.08 1.63
CA PHE A 761 15.30 1.11 2.67
C PHE A 761 15.39 -0.32 2.12
N PHE A 762 14.72 -0.58 0.99
CA PHE A 762 14.68 -1.90 0.37
C PHE A 762 16.08 -2.38 -0.04
N ALA A 763 16.87 -1.53 -0.69
CA ALA A 763 18.26 -1.84 -1.06
C ALA A 763 19.18 -1.96 0.17
N GLY A 764 18.94 -1.18 1.23
CA GLY A 764 19.68 -1.23 2.48
C GLY A 764 19.51 -2.56 3.21
N VAL A 765 18.27 -3.05 3.33
CA VAL A 765 17.99 -4.39 3.86
C VAL A 765 18.66 -5.44 3.00
N LEU A 766 18.44 -5.43 1.69
CA LEU A 766 19.09 -6.41 0.80
C LEU A 766 20.63 -6.36 0.83
N PHE A 767 21.24 -5.18 0.97
CA PHE A 767 22.70 -5.05 1.08
C PHE A 767 23.22 -5.53 2.44
N THR A 768 22.47 -5.33 3.52
CA THR A 768 22.80 -5.82 4.86
C THR A 768 22.74 -7.35 4.94
N GLU A 769 21.70 -7.93 4.32
CA GLU A 769 21.44 -9.38 4.32
C GLU A 769 22.33 -10.15 3.31
N TYR A 770 22.60 -9.56 2.14
CA TYR A 770 23.29 -10.26 1.03
C TYR A 770 24.67 -9.70 0.67
N GLY A 771 25.15 -8.65 1.36
CA GLY A 771 26.47 -8.04 1.11
C GLY A 771 27.65 -8.94 1.45
N GLY A 772 27.43 -10.06 2.15
CA GLY A 772 28.49 -10.99 2.56
C GLY A 772 29.62 -10.25 3.30
N ILE A 773 30.87 -10.51 2.92
CA ILE A 773 32.07 -9.86 3.50
C ILE A 773 32.10 -8.33 3.23
N ALA A 774 31.32 -7.85 2.26
CA ALA A 774 31.25 -6.43 1.89
C ALA A 774 30.20 -5.63 2.70
N ALA A 775 29.31 -6.30 3.46
CA ALA A 775 28.41 -5.61 4.39
C ALA A 775 29.24 -4.98 5.54
N PRO A 776 28.91 -3.76 6.00
CA PRO A 776 29.60 -3.13 7.12
C PRO A 776 29.40 -3.94 8.41
N LEU A 777 30.46 -4.10 9.22
CA LEU A 777 30.33 -4.67 10.56
C LEU A 777 29.37 -3.82 11.39
N GLN A 778 28.48 -4.47 12.14
CA GLN A 778 27.69 -3.84 13.17
C GLN A 778 28.57 -3.59 14.40
N TYR A 779 28.67 -2.33 14.79
CA TYR A 779 29.45 -1.86 15.93
C TYR A 779 28.53 -1.53 17.10
N PHE A 780 28.97 -1.83 18.31
CA PHE A 780 28.29 -1.39 19.52
C PHE A 780 28.34 0.15 19.60
N ASP A 781 27.18 0.78 19.79
CA ASP A 781 27.05 2.21 20.07
C ASP A 781 27.08 2.45 21.59
N PRO A 782 28.17 2.97 22.16
CA PRO A 782 28.27 3.23 23.60
C PRO A 782 27.37 4.37 24.09
N ASP A 783 26.83 5.19 23.18
CA ASP A 783 25.93 6.31 23.50
C ASP A 783 24.44 5.90 23.43
N ALA A 784 24.13 4.65 23.03
CA ALA A 784 22.78 4.14 22.97
C ALA A 784 22.12 4.07 24.37
N PRO A 785 20.80 4.34 24.48
CA PRO A 785 20.09 4.23 25.75
C PRO A 785 20.17 2.79 26.30
N PRO A 786 20.37 2.61 27.63
CA PRO A 786 20.54 1.29 28.21
C PRO A 786 19.27 0.45 28.01
N ARG A 787 19.43 -0.79 27.51
CA ARG A 787 18.30 -1.70 27.29
C ARG A 787 17.59 -2.06 28.60
N ALA A 788 16.29 -2.32 28.51
CA ALA A 788 15.54 -2.88 29.64
C ALA A 788 16.01 -4.32 29.92
N ARG A 789 16.41 -4.60 31.17
CA ARG A 789 16.83 -5.94 31.61
C ARG A 789 15.67 -6.70 32.21
N ARG A 790 15.52 -8.00 31.90
CA ARG A 790 14.48 -8.82 32.53
C ARG A 790 14.86 -9.09 33.99
N THR A 791 13.84 -9.21 34.84
CA THR A 791 14.05 -9.65 36.22
C THR A 791 14.41 -11.14 36.22
N LEU A 792 15.49 -11.52 36.91
CA LEU A 792 15.89 -12.92 37.04
C LEU A 792 14.92 -13.67 37.96
N ARG A 793 14.62 -14.93 37.63
CA ARG A 793 13.87 -15.87 38.46
C ARG A 793 14.76 -16.44 39.57
N ALA A 794 15.40 -15.56 40.33
CA ALA A 794 16.24 -15.85 41.46
C ALA A 794 16.01 -14.80 42.56
N PRO A 795 16.33 -15.10 43.83
CA PRO A 795 16.26 -14.12 44.92
C PRO A 795 17.15 -12.90 44.66
N ALA A 796 16.86 -11.77 45.33
CA ALA A 796 17.70 -10.58 45.20
C ALA A 796 19.15 -10.89 45.62
N PRO A 797 20.16 -10.48 44.83
CA PRO A 797 21.54 -10.79 45.13
C PRO A 797 22.09 -9.96 46.30
N VAL A 798 22.96 -10.58 47.10
CA VAL A 798 23.77 -9.89 48.12
C VAL A 798 25.22 -9.82 47.65
N ILE A 799 25.76 -8.61 47.53
CA ILE A 799 27.13 -8.38 47.06
C ILE A 799 28.06 -8.16 48.25
N THR A 800 29.18 -8.87 48.27
CA THR A 800 30.24 -8.72 49.28
C THR A 800 31.60 -8.58 48.61
N PHE A 801 32.32 -7.51 48.92
CA PHE A 801 33.72 -7.35 48.52
C PHE A 801 34.65 -7.83 49.63
N PHE A 802 35.76 -8.46 49.26
CA PHE A 802 36.76 -8.95 50.20
C PHE A 802 38.15 -8.93 49.56
N ASN A 803 39.19 -8.89 50.39
CA ASN A 803 40.57 -8.84 49.92
C ASN A 803 41.27 -10.20 50.07
N THR A 804 42.13 -10.52 49.12
CA THR A 804 43.08 -11.63 49.18
C THR A 804 44.29 -11.28 50.04
N ALA A 805 45.16 -12.26 50.33
CA ALA A 805 46.36 -12.01 51.12
C ALA A 805 47.33 -11.03 50.43
N ASP A 806 47.40 -11.07 49.10
CA ASP A 806 48.17 -10.13 48.25
C ASP A 806 47.43 -8.80 47.97
N GLN A 807 46.39 -8.48 48.75
CA GLN A 807 45.65 -7.20 48.72
C GLN A 807 44.89 -6.92 47.41
N LYS A 808 44.49 -7.96 46.66
CA LYS A 808 43.54 -7.80 45.55
C LYS A 808 42.11 -7.88 46.06
N THR A 809 41.26 -6.98 45.59
CA THR A 809 39.84 -6.97 45.94
C THR A 809 39.06 -7.85 44.98
N LEU A 810 38.33 -8.82 45.51
CA LEU A 810 37.41 -9.70 44.80
C LEU A 810 35.96 -9.38 45.18
N LYS A 811 35.02 -9.81 44.34
CA LYS A 811 33.58 -9.62 44.57
C LYS A 811 32.86 -10.97 44.61
N LEU A 812 32.04 -11.19 45.64
CA LEU A 812 31.11 -12.30 45.75
C LEU A 812 29.68 -11.79 45.59
N THR A 813 28.90 -12.48 44.77
CA THR A 813 27.46 -12.24 44.61
C THR A 813 26.70 -13.50 45.05
N ARG A 814 25.87 -13.38 46.08
CA ARG A 814 25.09 -14.50 46.64
C ARG A 814 23.63 -14.43 46.22
N TYR A 815 23.11 -15.53 45.70
CA TYR A 815 21.69 -15.78 45.46
C TYR A 815 21.23 -16.91 46.37
N GLN A 816 20.45 -16.58 47.40
CA GLN A 816 20.05 -17.53 48.44
C GLN A 816 18.83 -18.38 47.99
N GLY A 817 19.06 -19.35 47.10
CA GLY A 817 17.99 -20.14 46.47
C GLY A 817 17.32 -21.20 47.37
N GLY A 818 18.08 -21.88 48.24
CA GLY A 818 17.54 -22.92 49.13
C GLY A 818 18.54 -23.52 50.11
N THR A 819 18.26 -24.71 50.63
CA THR A 819 18.99 -25.34 51.75
C THR A 819 19.97 -26.44 51.36
N LYS A 820 20.19 -26.73 50.07
CA LYS A 820 21.13 -27.79 49.62
C LYS A 820 22.62 -27.45 49.82
N GLY A 821 22.90 -26.25 50.32
CA GLY A 821 24.26 -25.79 50.64
C GLY A 821 24.89 -24.95 49.52
N PRO A 822 26.08 -24.39 49.79
CA PRO A 822 26.73 -23.41 48.92
C PRO A 822 27.39 -24.05 47.70
N VAL A 823 27.13 -23.47 46.53
CA VAL A 823 27.79 -23.78 45.25
C VAL A 823 28.48 -22.51 44.74
N LEU A 824 29.81 -22.57 44.58
CA LEU A 824 30.62 -21.47 44.09
C LEU A 824 30.84 -21.60 42.57
N LEU A 825 30.39 -20.60 41.82
CA LEU A 825 30.54 -20.47 40.38
C LEU A 825 31.75 -19.59 40.05
N ILE A 826 32.71 -20.14 39.30
CA ILE A 826 33.97 -19.50 38.95
C ILE A 826 34.06 -19.29 37.44
N HIS A 827 34.16 -18.03 37.00
CA HIS A 827 34.18 -17.65 35.59
C HIS A 827 35.54 -17.89 34.91
N GLY A 828 35.55 -17.86 33.58
CA GLY A 828 36.75 -17.88 32.76
C GLY A 828 37.42 -16.51 32.62
N SER A 829 38.52 -16.43 31.88
CA SER A 829 39.18 -15.14 31.62
C SER A 829 38.51 -14.37 30.49
N GLY A 830 38.61 -13.03 30.48
CA GLY A 830 37.98 -12.16 29.48
C GLY A 830 36.46 -12.01 29.63
N VAL A 831 35.89 -12.59 30.69
CA VAL A 831 34.47 -12.55 31.07
C VAL A 831 34.35 -12.32 32.59
N SER A 832 33.12 -12.09 33.08
CA SER A 832 32.83 -11.99 34.52
C SER A 832 31.91 -13.12 34.97
N SER A 833 31.57 -13.15 36.26
CA SER A 833 30.57 -14.07 36.80
C SER A 833 29.18 -13.93 36.17
N ARG A 834 28.91 -12.82 35.45
CA ARG A 834 27.66 -12.58 34.71
C ARG A 834 27.34 -13.63 33.67
N ILE A 835 28.31 -14.38 33.16
CA ILE A 835 28.06 -15.50 32.25
C ILE A 835 27.08 -16.54 32.85
N PHE A 836 27.03 -16.66 34.17
CA PHE A 836 26.13 -17.58 34.87
C PHE A 836 24.76 -16.97 35.18
N SER A 837 24.65 -15.65 35.20
CA SER A 837 23.46 -14.90 35.61
C SER A 837 22.93 -13.95 34.52
N THR A 838 23.28 -14.19 33.25
CA THR A 838 22.87 -13.33 32.14
C THR A 838 21.36 -13.35 31.97
N ASP A 839 20.79 -12.18 31.71
CA ASP A 839 19.35 -12.02 31.47
C ASP A 839 19.00 -12.17 29.98
N LEU A 840 20.01 -12.39 29.13
CA LEU A 840 19.90 -12.49 27.67
C LEU A 840 19.31 -13.82 27.17
N ILE A 841 19.30 -14.86 28.00
CA ILE A 841 18.71 -16.17 27.65
C ILE A 841 17.50 -16.49 28.52
N GLY A 842 16.65 -17.41 28.04
CA GLY A 842 15.42 -17.81 28.73
C GLY A 842 15.62 -18.26 30.18
N THR A 843 16.59 -19.16 30.46
CA THR A 843 16.95 -19.64 31.81
C THR A 843 18.47 -19.74 31.96
N ASN A 844 19.06 -18.99 32.88
CA ASN A 844 20.50 -19.06 33.17
C ASN A 844 20.83 -20.03 34.31
N LEU A 845 22.13 -20.31 34.51
CA LEU A 845 22.60 -21.31 35.49
C LEU A 845 22.23 -20.92 36.94
N VAL A 846 22.24 -19.63 37.28
CA VAL A 846 21.82 -19.15 38.61
C VAL A 846 20.34 -19.44 38.85
N GLU A 847 19.47 -19.12 37.89
CA GLU A 847 18.04 -19.40 37.97
C GLU A 847 17.79 -20.91 38.11
N TYR A 848 18.51 -21.72 37.33
CA TYR A 848 18.41 -23.18 37.38
C TYR A 848 18.81 -23.73 38.76
N LEU A 849 19.97 -23.34 39.30
CA LEU A 849 20.46 -23.83 40.58
C LEU A 849 19.65 -23.30 41.77
N CYS A 850 19.16 -22.06 41.71
CA CYS A 850 18.25 -21.52 42.72
C CYS A 850 16.92 -22.27 42.73
N ALA A 851 16.34 -22.56 41.55
CA ALA A 851 15.15 -23.39 41.43
C ALA A 851 15.40 -24.81 41.99
N ALA A 852 16.60 -25.35 41.80
CA ALA A 852 17.05 -26.62 42.37
C ALA A 852 17.40 -26.57 43.88
N GLN A 853 17.15 -25.45 44.57
CA GLN A 853 17.33 -25.22 46.02
C GLN A 853 18.79 -25.11 46.51
N TYR A 854 19.73 -24.72 45.65
CA TYR A 854 21.10 -24.42 46.07
C TYR A 854 21.27 -22.97 46.56
N ASP A 855 22.24 -22.75 47.45
CA ASP A 855 22.75 -21.41 47.80
C ASP A 855 23.87 -21.05 46.82
N VAL A 856 23.60 -20.16 45.87
CA VAL A 856 24.46 -19.96 44.69
C VAL A 856 25.37 -18.75 44.90
N TRP A 857 26.67 -18.94 44.76
CA TRP A 857 27.68 -17.92 44.98
C TRP A 857 28.50 -17.70 43.71
N LEU A 858 28.58 -16.46 43.25
CA LEU A 858 29.34 -16.09 42.06
C LEU A 858 30.57 -15.33 42.54
N VAL A 859 31.77 -15.79 42.20
CA VAL A 859 32.99 -15.01 42.45
C VAL A 859 33.43 -14.33 41.17
N ASP A 860 33.65 -13.02 41.26
CA ASP A 860 34.44 -12.26 40.31
C ASP A 860 35.89 -12.22 40.81
N LEU A 861 36.76 -12.98 40.13
CA LEU A 861 38.19 -13.07 40.39
C LEU A 861 38.92 -11.79 39.92
N ARG A 862 40.21 -11.62 40.25
CA ARG A 862 40.96 -10.40 39.88
C ARG A 862 40.98 -10.10 38.38
N VAL A 863 40.69 -11.10 37.55
CA VAL A 863 40.61 -11.05 36.08
C VAL A 863 39.20 -10.79 35.54
N SER A 864 38.20 -10.62 36.42
CA SER A 864 36.83 -10.34 36.02
C SER A 864 36.71 -8.98 35.36
N ILE A 865 36.02 -8.91 34.23
CA ILE A 865 35.74 -7.65 33.51
C ILE A 865 34.86 -6.67 34.32
N GLU A 866 34.29 -7.13 35.44
CA GLU A 866 33.51 -6.31 36.38
C GLU A 866 34.37 -5.67 37.47
N LEU A 867 35.68 -5.94 37.52
CA LEU A 867 36.61 -5.40 38.50
C LEU A 867 37.68 -4.50 37.87
N PRO A 868 38.08 -3.41 38.54
CA PRO A 868 39.15 -2.52 38.05
C PRO A 868 40.51 -3.22 37.87
N SER A 869 40.72 -4.37 38.51
CA SER A 869 41.95 -5.16 38.44
C SER A 869 42.09 -5.99 37.17
N ALA A 870 41.05 -6.10 36.32
CA ALA A 870 41.05 -6.94 35.12
C ALA A 870 42.26 -6.75 34.18
N PRO A 871 42.76 -5.51 33.93
CA PRO A 871 43.93 -5.29 33.08
C PRO A 871 45.27 -5.32 33.84
N GLU A 872 45.26 -5.56 35.16
CA GLU A 872 46.50 -5.61 35.94
C GLU A 872 47.26 -6.91 35.64
N PRO A 873 48.60 -6.85 35.45
CA PRO A 873 49.40 -8.04 35.17
C PRO A 873 49.29 -9.10 36.27
N THR A 874 48.98 -10.33 35.89
CA THR A 874 48.82 -11.45 36.83
C THR A 874 49.14 -12.80 36.19
N THR A 875 49.28 -13.84 37.02
CA THR A 875 49.51 -15.21 36.58
C THR A 875 48.39 -16.14 37.07
N ALA A 876 48.23 -17.29 36.40
CA ALA A 876 47.37 -18.36 36.88
C ALA A 876 47.77 -18.87 38.28
N ASP A 877 49.06 -18.79 38.64
CA ASP A 877 49.55 -19.14 39.98
C ASP A 877 48.94 -18.26 41.07
N ALA A 878 48.93 -16.94 40.85
CA ALA A 878 48.39 -15.98 41.82
C ALA A 878 46.89 -16.23 42.09
N ILE A 879 46.14 -16.55 41.03
CA ILE A 879 44.70 -16.81 41.13
C ILE A 879 44.44 -18.16 41.82
N ALA A 880 45.22 -19.19 41.47
CA ALA A 880 45.11 -20.51 42.08
C ALA A 880 45.50 -20.51 43.57
N ARG A 881 46.49 -19.70 43.97
CA ARG A 881 47.05 -19.69 45.34
C ARG A 881 46.43 -18.65 46.27
N GLU A 882 45.96 -17.52 45.73
CA GLU A 882 45.45 -16.40 46.52
C GLU A 882 43.93 -16.23 46.34
N ASP A 883 43.42 -16.13 45.10
CA ASP A 883 42.02 -15.78 44.85
C ASP A 883 41.04 -16.89 45.22
N ILE A 884 41.25 -18.09 44.66
CA ILE A 884 40.33 -19.21 44.83
C ILE A 884 40.27 -19.66 46.31
N PRO A 885 41.41 -19.84 47.03
CA PRO A 885 41.37 -20.15 48.44
C PRO A 885 40.66 -19.09 49.29
N ALA A 886 40.88 -17.79 48.99
CA ALA A 886 40.21 -16.71 49.69
C ALA A 886 38.69 -16.72 49.43
N ALA A 887 38.26 -16.98 48.18
CA ALA A 887 36.85 -17.09 47.84
C ALA A 887 36.17 -18.28 48.55
N VAL A 888 36.80 -19.47 48.54
CA VAL A 888 36.30 -20.65 49.26
C VAL A 888 36.19 -20.37 50.76
N ALA A 889 37.23 -19.78 51.36
CA ALA A 889 37.21 -19.42 52.78
C ALA A 889 36.10 -18.41 53.09
N LYS A 890 35.91 -17.40 52.25
CA LYS A 890 34.90 -16.37 52.46
C LYS A 890 33.48 -16.89 52.30
N VAL A 891 33.23 -17.77 51.33
CA VAL A 891 31.92 -18.43 51.18
C VAL A 891 31.61 -19.30 52.40
N ARG A 892 32.59 -20.06 52.92
CA ARG A 892 32.40 -20.87 54.13
C ARG A 892 32.11 -20.00 55.36
N GLU A 893 32.84 -18.89 55.52
CA GLU A 893 32.61 -17.90 56.58
C GLU A 893 31.18 -17.34 56.53
N LEU A 894 30.72 -16.90 55.35
CA LEU A 894 29.44 -16.22 55.18
C LEU A 894 28.23 -17.18 55.11
N SER A 895 28.42 -18.41 54.65
CA SER A 895 27.37 -19.43 54.59
C SER A 895 27.26 -20.24 55.89
N GLY A 896 28.34 -20.31 56.68
CA GLY A 896 28.45 -21.19 57.84
C GLY A 896 28.65 -22.68 57.50
N ALA A 897 28.81 -23.02 56.22
CA ALA A 897 29.00 -24.40 55.79
C ALA A 897 30.44 -24.90 56.01
N PRO A 898 30.64 -26.16 56.43
CA PRO A 898 31.98 -26.73 56.65
C PRO A 898 32.75 -26.92 55.34
N ASP A 899 32.06 -27.11 54.22
CA ASP A 899 32.60 -27.26 52.87
C ASP A 899 31.58 -26.75 51.81
N ILE A 900 32.05 -26.61 50.57
CA ILE A 900 31.26 -26.11 49.44
C ILE A 900 31.38 -27.03 48.22
N GLN A 901 30.50 -26.87 47.24
CA GLN A 901 30.70 -27.42 45.88
C GLN A 901 31.16 -26.31 44.92
N VAL A 902 31.83 -26.66 43.84
CA VAL A 902 32.34 -25.68 42.86
C VAL A 902 31.88 -26.02 41.45
N VAL A 903 31.44 -25.02 40.68
CA VAL A 903 31.30 -25.13 39.22
C VAL A 903 32.22 -24.09 38.60
N ALA A 904 33.23 -24.54 37.87
CA ALA A 904 34.24 -23.67 37.29
C ALA A 904 34.29 -23.84 35.78
N HIS A 905 34.47 -22.73 35.05
CA HIS A 905 34.48 -22.72 33.59
C HIS A 905 35.80 -22.19 33.02
N CYS A 906 36.29 -22.85 31.95
CA CYS A 906 37.46 -22.43 31.16
C CYS A 906 38.69 -22.17 32.06
N PHE A 907 39.23 -20.95 32.03
CA PHE A 907 40.34 -20.53 32.87
C PHE A 907 40.06 -20.71 34.37
N GLY A 908 38.82 -20.44 34.82
CA GLY A 908 38.42 -20.68 36.20
C GLY A 908 38.54 -22.16 36.59
N ALA A 909 38.21 -23.07 35.69
CA ALA A 909 38.37 -24.51 35.90
C ALA A 909 39.84 -24.93 35.96
N LEU A 910 40.67 -24.38 35.09
CA LEU A 910 42.12 -24.60 35.08
C LEU A 910 42.78 -24.07 36.37
N ALA A 911 42.49 -22.83 36.78
CA ALA A 911 43.01 -22.24 38.00
C ALA A 911 42.50 -22.97 39.25
N PHE A 912 41.25 -23.46 39.24
CA PHE A 912 40.72 -24.28 40.31
C PHE A 912 41.45 -25.63 40.43
N SER A 913 41.75 -26.30 39.32
CA SER A 913 42.60 -27.50 39.32
C SER A 913 43.99 -27.23 39.88
N MET A 914 44.61 -26.11 39.50
CA MET A 914 45.90 -25.68 40.08
C MET A 914 45.79 -25.41 41.59
N SER A 915 44.65 -24.88 42.06
CA SER A 915 44.38 -24.62 43.48
C SER A 915 44.25 -25.93 44.28
N LEU A 916 43.50 -26.92 43.75
CA LEU A 916 43.44 -28.27 44.32
C LEU A 916 44.83 -28.90 44.43
N LEU A 917 45.60 -28.86 43.34
CA LEU A 917 46.98 -29.37 43.30
C LEU A 917 47.92 -28.59 44.26
N SER A 918 47.60 -27.33 44.58
CA SER A 918 48.31 -26.53 45.60
C SER A 918 47.91 -26.84 47.03
N GLY A 919 46.85 -27.63 47.25
CA GLY A 919 46.38 -28.01 48.59
C GLY A 919 45.15 -27.25 49.07
N LEU A 920 44.30 -26.76 48.16
CA LEU A 920 42.99 -26.21 48.52
C LEU A 920 42.17 -27.20 49.36
N THR A 921 41.53 -26.70 50.42
CA THR A 921 40.64 -27.47 51.30
C THR A 921 39.29 -26.79 51.45
N GLY A 922 38.27 -27.51 51.91
CA GLY A 922 36.91 -26.97 52.09
C GLY A 922 36.02 -27.06 50.85
N VAL A 923 36.38 -27.90 49.87
CA VAL A 923 35.53 -28.24 48.72
C VAL A 923 35.25 -29.74 48.73
N ARG A 924 33.97 -30.12 48.60
CA ARG A 924 33.53 -31.53 48.64
C ARG A 924 33.31 -32.17 47.26
N SER A 925 33.05 -31.38 46.22
CA SER A 925 32.84 -31.82 44.83
C SER A 925 33.03 -30.66 43.85
N ALA A 926 33.31 -30.97 42.59
CA ALA A 926 33.46 -29.94 41.56
C ALA A 926 32.91 -30.35 40.18
N VAL A 927 32.44 -29.36 39.42
CA VAL A 927 32.13 -29.48 37.99
C VAL A 927 33.07 -28.58 37.20
N LEU A 928 33.88 -29.15 36.31
CA LEU A 928 34.88 -28.44 35.53
C LEU A 928 34.46 -28.41 34.05
N SER A 929 34.20 -27.21 33.53
CA SER A 929 33.73 -27.00 32.16
C SER A 929 34.87 -26.60 31.22
N GLN A 930 34.94 -27.28 30.08
CA GLN A 930 35.86 -27.14 28.93
C GLN A 930 37.35 -27.40 29.16
N VAL A 931 37.89 -27.15 30.35
CA VAL A 931 39.33 -27.30 30.62
C VAL A 931 39.57 -27.77 32.05
N SER A 932 40.70 -28.44 32.30
CA SER A 932 41.19 -28.80 33.64
C SER A 932 42.73 -28.83 33.66
N ALA A 933 43.36 -29.85 34.25
CA ALA A 933 44.82 -29.95 34.41
C ALA A 933 45.58 -30.14 33.10
N HIS A 934 44.93 -30.60 32.02
CA HIS A 934 45.52 -30.84 30.70
C HIS A 934 44.85 -29.99 29.61
N PRO A 935 45.19 -28.71 29.45
CA PRO A 935 44.62 -27.88 28.38
C PRO A 935 45.23 -28.20 27.02
N ILE A 936 44.42 -28.71 26.09
CA ILE A 936 44.79 -28.95 24.69
C ILE A 936 44.06 -27.94 23.80
N ALA A 937 44.80 -26.99 23.24
CA ALA A 937 44.23 -25.93 22.41
C ALA A 937 43.98 -26.40 20.96
N GLY A 938 43.00 -25.82 20.28
CA GLY A 938 42.77 -26.08 18.85
C GLY A 938 43.88 -25.53 17.93
N ASP A 939 43.91 -25.95 16.66
CA ASP A 939 45.00 -25.66 15.71
C ASP A 939 45.37 -24.17 15.63
N LEU A 940 44.36 -23.30 15.52
CA LEU A 940 44.55 -21.84 15.43
C LEU A 940 45.24 -21.28 16.70
N GLN A 941 44.87 -21.81 17.87
CA GLN A 941 45.41 -21.36 19.15
C GLN A 941 46.80 -21.93 19.41
N THR A 942 47.07 -23.17 18.97
CA THR A 942 48.40 -23.77 18.98
C THR A 942 49.38 -22.96 18.11
N ILE A 943 48.95 -22.52 16.93
CA ILE A 943 49.74 -21.63 16.06
C ILE A 943 50.00 -20.28 16.75
N LYS A 944 48.97 -19.65 17.34
CA LYS A 944 49.12 -18.37 18.07
C LYS A 944 50.06 -18.48 19.28
N ALA A 945 49.97 -19.58 20.03
CA ALA A 945 50.85 -19.86 21.17
C ALA A 945 52.31 -20.11 20.76
N GLY A 946 52.55 -20.64 19.55
CA GLY A 946 53.89 -20.83 18.98
C GLY A 946 54.53 -19.57 18.37
N LEU A 947 53.71 -18.62 17.88
CA LEU A 947 54.18 -17.40 17.21
C LEU A 947 54.51 -16.23 18.14
N HIS A 948 54.38 -16.38 19.47
CA HIS A 948 54.51 -15.28 20.43
C HIS A 948 53.69 -14.03 20.04
N VAL A 949 52.47 -14.23 19.55
CA VAL A 949 51.57 -13.16 19.08
C VAL A 949 51.45 -11.97 20.06
N PRO A 950 51.40 -12.16 21.40
CA PRO A 950 51.43 -11.04 22.35
C PRO A 950 52.66 -10.12 22.24
N ASN A 951 53.83 -10.67 21.91
CA ASN A 951 55.05 -9.90 21.70
C ASN A 951 55.00 -9.10 20.39
N LEU A 952 54.42 -9.68 19.34
CA LEU A 952 54.20 -9.00 18.06
C LEU A 952 53.21 -7.84 18.20
N LEU A 953 52.11 -8.04 18.93
CA LEU A 953 51.09 -7.01 19.19
C LEU A 953 51.64 -5.87 20.07
N ARG A 954 52.51 -6.17 21.06
CA ARG A 954 53.25 -5.16 21.82
C ARG A 954 54.20 -4.32 20.94
N HIS A 955 54.89 -4.95 19.98
CA HIS A 955 55.76 -4.24 19.02
C HIS A 955 54.97 -3.33 18.07
N LEU A 956 53.68 -3.62 17.85
CA LEU A 956 52.75 -2.82 17.05
C LEU A 956 52.03 -1.72 17.85
N GLY A 957 52.36 -1.54 19.14
CA GLY A 957 51.82 -0.47 19.99
C GLY A 957 50.44 -0.74 20.59
N ILE A 958 49.93 -1.97 20.51
CA ILE A 958 48.66 -2.39 21.13
C ILE A 958 48.95 -2.68 22.61
N LYS A 959 48.33 -1.92 23.51
CA LYS A 959 48.58 -1.99 24.97
C LYS A 959 47.68 -3.00 25.68
N ASP A 960 46.41 -3.10 25.29
CA ASP A 960 45.42 -4.00 25.89
C ASP A 960 44.61 -4.70 24.78
N LEU A 961 44.23 -5.96 25.00
CA LEU A 961 43.34 -6.71 24.11
C LEU A 961 41.91 -6.63 24.65
N THR A 962 41.03 -5.95 23.92
CA THR A 962 39.64 -5.73 24.33
C THR A 962 38.63 -6.19 23.28
N ALA A 963 37.58 -6.86 23.75
CA ALA A 963 36.40 -7.15 22.94
C ALA A 963 35.57 -5.89 22.60
N TYR A 964 35.80 -4.75 23.27
CA TYR A 964 35.05 -3.50 23.03
C TYR A 964 35.46 -2.78 21.75
N THR A 965 34.51 -2.51 20.87
CA THR A 965 34.70 -1.59 19.73
C THR A 965 34.41 -0.16 20.17
N LYS A 966 35.41 0.73 20.18
CA LYS A 966 35.27 2.07 20.79
C LYS A 966 35.08 3.25 19.81
N ASP A 967 35.33 3.10 18.52
CA ASP A 967 35.28 4.24 17.58
C ASP A 967 34.81 3.82 16.18
N ALA A 968 33.72 4.42 15.69
CA ALA A 968 33.17 4.22 14.34
C ALA A 968 33.93 4.97 13.22
N LYS A 969 35.04 5.66 13.52
CA LYS A 969 35.71 6.57 12.58
C LYS A 969 37.09 6.08 12.15
N TRP A 970 37.27 6.01 10.82
CA TRP A 970 38.55 5.85 10.13
C TRP A 970 39.55 6.95 10.59
N PRO A 971 40.85 6.64 10.83
CA PRO A 971 41.60 5.43 10.46
C PRO A 971 41.82 4.42 11.61
N LYS A 972 41.09 4.52 12.73
CA LYS A 972 41.34 3.69 13.93
C LYS A 972 40.73 2.28 13.89
N ASN A 973 39.87 1.96 12.92
CA ASN A 973 39.15 0.69 12.78
C ASN A 973 39.78 -0.31 11.79
N LEU A 974 41.00 -0.04 11.29
CA LEU A 974 41.68 -0.87 10.28
C LEU A 974 41.85 -2.34 10.73
N PHE A 975 41.95 -2.56 12.04
CA PHE A 975 42.03 -3.89 12.64
C PHE A 975 40.71 -4.65 12.51
N ASP A 976 39.57 -4.02 12.82
CA ASP A 976 38.23 -4.65 12.74
C ASP A 976 37.84 -4.99 11.31
N GLU A 977 38.19 -4.11 10.36
CA GLU A 977 38.06 -4.37 8.93
C GLU A 977 38.88 -5.57 8.46
N ALA A 978 40.08 -5.76 9.00
CA ALA A 978 40.90 -6.93 8.70
C ALA A 978 40.34 -8.22 9.33
N LEU A 979 39.64 -8.13 10.48
CA LEU A 979 39.03 -9.29 11.15
C LEU A 979 37.82 -9.86 10.39
N ARG A 980 37.28 -9.16 9.39
CA ARG A 980 36.21 -9.66 8.49
C ARG A 980 36.62 -10.90 7.69
N PHE A 981 37.92 -11.10 7.50
CA PHE A 981 38.47 -12.24 6.76
C PHE A 981 38.76 -13.45 7.66
N LEU A 982 38.53 -13.35 8.98
CA LEU A 982 38.58 -14.53 9.85
C LEU A 982 37.33 -15.39 9.60
N PRO A 983 37.50 -16.72 9.48
CA PRO A 983 36.38 -17.64 9.26
C PRO A 983 35.54 -17.77 10.53
N VAL A 984 34.62 -16.83 10.75
CA VAL A 984 33.66 -16.78 11.88
C VAL A 984 32.24 -16.87 11.32
N GLY A 985 31.92 -17.97 10.61
CA GLY A 985 30.63 -18.11 9.92
C GLY A 985 30.26 -16.90 9.03
N HIS A 986 28.97 -16.73 8.74
CA HIS A 986 28.45 -15.48 8.17
C HIS A 986 27.92 -14.61 9.33
N CYS A 987 28.80 -13.84 9.97
CA CYS A 987 28.46 -12.94 11.09
C CYS A 987 28.91 -11.50 10.74
N ASN A 988 28.15 -10.49 11.17
CA ASN A 988 28.51 -9.08 11.00
C ASN A 988 28.79 -8.36 12.34
N ASN A 989 28.69 -9.05 13.48
CA ASN A 989 28.88 -8.47 14.81
C ASN A 989 30.38 -8.30 15.12
N ALA A 990 30.84 -7.06 15.26
CA ALA A 990 32.26 -6.76 15.45
C ALA A 990 32.84 -7.35 16.76
N VAL A 991 32.03 -7.49 17.81
CA VAL A 991 32.42 -8.10 19.09
C VAL A 991 32.59 -9.60 18.94
N CYS A 992 31.74 -10.28 18.15
CA CYS A 992 31.86 -11.70 17.83
C CYS A 992 33.18 -11.99 17.09
N HIS A 993 33.52 -11.18 16.07
CA HIS A 993 34.80 -11.29 15.35
C HIS A 993 36.00 -11.07 16.27
N ARG A 994 35.95 -10.07 17.15
CA ARG A 994 37.02 -9.81 18.13
C ARG A 994 37.16 -10.92 19.16
N ALA A 995 36.06 -11.40 19.74
CA ALA A 995 36.07 -12.51 20.69
C ALA A 995 36.67 -13.76 20.03
N THR A 996 36.31 -14.04 18.78
CA THR A 996 36.85 -15.18 18.02
C THR A 996 38.34 -15.01 17.70
N PHE A 997 38.77 -13.80 17.35
CA PHE A 997 40.18 -13.51 17.17
C PHE A 997 40.98 -13.67 18.47
N LEU A 998 40.48 -13.15 19.59
CA LEU A 998 41.19 -13.14 20.87
C LEU A 998 41.23 -14.51 21.53
N TYR A 999 40.09 -15.18 21.60
CA TYR A 999 39.89 -16.37 22.42
C TYR A 999 39.70 -17.66 21.59
N GLY A 1000 39.48 -17.54 20.28
CA GLY A 1000 39.12 -18.65 19.40
C GLY A 1000 37.61 -18.79 19.26
N GLU A 1001 37.15 -19.77 18.50
CA GLU A 1001 35.72 -20.01 18.29
C GLU A 1001 35.08 -20.50 19.60
N LEU A 1002 34.39 -19.58 20.29
CA LEU A 1002 33.89 -19.80 21.64
C LEU A 1002 32.49 -20.44 21.68
N TYR A 1003 31.72 -20.37 20.61
CA TYR A 1003 30.34 -20.84 20.59
C TYR A 1003 29.93 -21.19 19.16
N GLU A 1004 28.96 -22.09 19.04
CA GLU A 1004 28.26 -22.32 17.78
C GLU A 1004 27.18 -21.24 17.62
N HIS A 1005 27.14 -20.55 16.47
CA HIS A 1005 26.17 -19.46 16.25
C HIS A 1005 24.72 -19.93 16.38
N GLY A 1006 24.44 -21.19 16.00
CA GLY A 1006 23.12 -21.80 16.20
C GLY A 1006 22.70 -21.97 17.66
N GLN A 1007 23.61 -21.83 18.63
CA GLN A 1007 23.31 -21.82 20.06
C GLN A 1007 23.10 -20.42 20.64
N LEU A 1008 23.21 -19.36 19.81
CA LEU A 1008 22.87 -18.00 20.20
C LEU A 1008 21.44 -17.67 19.75
N ASP A 1009 20.74 -16.86 20.53
CA ASP A 1009 19.55 -16.13 20.11
C ASP A 1009 19.93 -14.67 19.80
N GLU A 1010 19.05 -13.92 19.13
CA GLU A 1010 19.31 -12.55 18.68
C GLU A 1010 19.70 -11.64 19.86
N PRO A 1011 18.96 -11.65 21.00
CA PRO A 1011 19.32 -10.82 22.15
C PRO A 1011 20.71 -11.13 22.71
N LEU A 1012 21.08 -12.41 22.80
CA LEU A 1012 22.41 -12.81 23.25
C LEU A 1012 23.51 -12.39 22.28
N HIS A 1013 23.28 -12.53 20.96
CA HIS A 1013 24.26 -12.22 19.92
C HIS A 1013 24.52 -10.70 19.79
N GLU A 1014 23.48 -9.88 19.79
CA GLU A 1014 23.62 -8.41 19.75
C GLU A 1014 24.33 -7.86 21.00
N ASN A 1015 24.09 -8.49 22.16
CA ASN A 1015 24.55 -8.00 23.46
C ASN A 1015 25.81 -8.72 24.00
N LEU A 1016 26.58 -9.38 23.14
CA LEU A 1016 27.85 -10.04 23.53
C LEU A 1016 28.84 -9.09 24.23
N HIS A 1017 28.78 -7.79 23.92
CA HIS A 1017 29.58 -6.75 24.57
C HIS A 1017 29.35 -6.64 26.09
N GLU A 1018 28.22 -7.14 26.61
CA GLU A 1018 27.95 -7.20 28.05
C GLU A 1018 28.66 -8.35 28.76
N LEU A 1019 29.11 -9.36 28.02
CA LEU A 1019 29.68 -10.61 28.55
C LEU A 1019 31.19 -10.70 28.36
N PHE A 1020 31.73 -10.07 27.33
CA PHE A 1020 33.15 -10.09 26.98
C PHE A 1020 33.83 -8.74 27.20
N GLY A 1021 35.09 -8.74 27.64
CA GLY A 1021 35.82 -7.51 27.96
C GLY A 1021 37.32 -7.57 27.75
N VAL A 1022 38.08 -6.93 28.64
CA VAL A 1022 39.55 -6.80 28.56
C VAL A 1022 40.23 -8.03 29.14
N HIS A 1023 41.38 -8.41 28.58
CA HIS A 1023 42.20 -9.51 29.09
C HIS A 1023 43.65 -9.05 29.29
N ASP A 1024 44.26 -9.41 30.43
CA ASP A 1024 45.67 -9.18 30.72
C ASP A 1024 46.61 -10.02 29.84
N MET A 1025 47.73 -9.42 29.45
CA MET A 1025 48.74 -10.02 28.57
C MET A 1025 49.70 -10.96 29.32
N GLU A 1026 50.02 -10.70 30.59
CA GLU A 1026 50.91 -11.56 31.38
C GLU A 1026 50.25 -12.92 31.67
N LEU A 1027 48.94 -12.91 31.95
CA LEU A 1027 48.16 -14.12 32.08
C LEU A 1027 48.12 -14.92 30.78
N PHE A 1028 47.99 -14.24 29.64
CA PHE A 1028 47.99 -14.89 28.32
C PHE A 1028 49.34 -15.57 28.02
N ASP A 1029 50.45 -14.92 28.37
CA ASP A 1029 51.81 -15.50 28.25
C ASP A 1029 51.96 -16.77 29.11
N HIS A 1030 51.40 -16.78 30.32
CA HIS A 1030 51.38 -17.98 31.17
C HIS A 1030 50.47 -19.07 30.60
N LEU A 1031 49.26 -18.75 30.13
CA LEU A 1031 48.37 -19.73 29.49
C LEU A 1031 49.01 -20.36 28.25
N ALA A 1032 49.74 -19.58 27.45
CA ALA A 1032 50.50 -20.11 26.32
C ALA A 1032 51.61 -21.07 26.78
N THR A 1033 52.28 -20.79 27.92
CA THR A 1033 53.27 -21.70 28.51
C THR A 1033 52.64 -23.02 28.96
N ILE A 1034 51.47 -22.95 29.60
CA ILE A 1034 50.71 -24.12 30.01
C ILE A 1034 50.26 -24.95 28.80
N VAL A 1035 49.71 -24.32 27.76
CA VAL A 1035 49.32 -25.01 26.51
C VAL A 1035 50.52 -25.67 25.82
N ARG A 1036 51.70 -25.01 25.79
CA ARG A 1036 52.93 -25.60 25.24
C ARG A 1036 53.43 -26.81 26.04
N ALA A 1037 53.25 -26.79 27.36
CA ALA A 1037 53.59 -27.93 28.22
C ALA A 1037 52.57 -29.09 28.10
N GLY A 1038 51.35 -28.81 27.62
CA GLY A 1038 50.25 -29.78 27.53
C GLY A 1038 49.60 -30.11 28.89
N HIS A 1039 50.05 -29.46 29.97
CA HIS A 1039 49.55 -29.61 31.32
C HIS A 1039 49.84 -28.35 32.15
N VAL A 1040 49.16 -28.21 33.28
CA VAL A 1040 49.36 -27.09 34.22
C VAL A 1040 50.78 -27.06 34.77
N VAL A 1041 51.46 -25.93 34.55
CA VAL A 1041 52.81 -25.60 35.04
C VAL A 1041 52.78 -24.24 35.73
N ASP A 1042 53.83 -23.89 36.48
CA ASP A 1042 53.95 -22.53 37.02
C ASP A 1042 54.36 -21.50 35.94
N ALA A 1043 54.34 -20.21 36.30
CA ALA A 1043 54.69 -19.12 35.39
C ALA A 1043 56.11 -19.21 34.80
N SER A 1044 56.99 -20.02 35.41
CA SER A 1044 58.33 -20.29 34.89
C SER A 1044 58.42 -21.55 34.02
N GLY A 1045 57.29 -22.24 33.80
CA GLY A 1045 57.19 -23.46 33.00
C GLY A 1045 57.58 -24.74 33.75
N ARG A 1046 57.67 -24.72 35.08
CA ARG A 1046 58.02 -25.91 35.88
C ARG A 1046 56.77 -26.69 36.25
N ASP A 1047 56.86 -28.02 36.16
CA ASP A 1047 55.80 -28.92 36.60
C ASP A 1047 55.82 -29.09 38.14
N VAL A 1048 55.15 -28.16 38.81
CA VAL A 1048 55.00 -28.14 40.28
C VAL A 1048 53.61 -28.58 40.74
N TYR A 1049 52.67 -28.77 39.79
CA TYR A 1049 51.27 -29.05 40.06
C TYR A 1049 50.94 -30.53 39.93
N LEU A 1050 51.16 -31.15 38.76
CA LEU A 1050 50.80 -32.56 38.52
C LEU A 1050 51.48 -33.57 39.47
N PRO A 1051 52.71 -33.36 39.97
CA PRO A 1051 53.28 -34.24 40.98
C PRO A 1051 52.41 -34.41 42.25
N ASN A 1052 51.46 -33.49 42.47
CA ASN A 1052 50.55 -33.51 43.61
C ASN A 1052 49.13 -34.02 43.25
N ILE A 1053 48.99 -34.87 42.23
CA ILE A 1053 47.68 -35.33 41.72
C ILE A 1053 46.76 -35.98 42.76
N ASP A 1054 47.32 -36.57 43.81
CA ASP A 1054 46.57 -37.13 44.95
C ASP A 1054 45.65 -36.09 45.64
N ARG A 1055 45.90 -34.79 45.44
CA ARG A 1055 45.06 -33.70 45.95
C ARG A 1055 43.79 -33.44 45.11
N MET A 1056 43.67 -34.05 43.93
CA MET A 1056 42.44 -34.06 43.13
C MET A 1056 41.56 -35.29 43.41
N LYS A 1057 41.80 -35.99 44.54
CA LYS A 1057 40.97 -37.11 45.00
C LYS A 1057 39.68 -36.62 45.68
N LEU A 1058 38.81 -36.00 44.89
CA LEU A 1058 37.44 -35.65 45.25
C LEU A 1058 36.52 -35.92 44.05
N PRO A 1059 35.19 -35.97 44.24
CA PRO A 1059 34.24 -36.06 43.14
C PRO A 1059 34.36 -34.92 42.14
N ILE A 1060 34.57 -35.25 40.86
CA ILE A 1060 34.66 -34.27 39.77
C ILE A 1060 33.85 -34.72 38.54
N ALA A 1061 32.95 -33.86 38.06
CA ALA A 1061 32.35 -33.97 36.73
C ALA A 1061 33.04 -33.05 35.72
N PHE A 1062 33.30 -33.55 34.52
CA PHE A 1062 33.82 -32.77 33.40
C PHE A 1062 32.72 -32.53 32.36
N ILE A 1063 32.56 -31.30 31.91
CA ILE A 1063 31.61 -30.94 30.83
C ILE A 1063 32.38 -30.32 29.68
N HIS A 1064 32.16 -30.80 28.46
CA HIS A 1064 32.86 -30.31 27.27
C HIS A 1064 31.93 -30.25 26.06
N GLY A 1065 31.97 -29.17 25.28
CA GLY A 1065 31.25 -29.13 24.00
C GLY A 1065 31.99 -29.88 22.90
N LYS A 1066 31.29 -30.70 22.13
CA LYS A 1066 31.90 -31.56 21.11
C LYS A 1066 32.53 -30.77 19.96
N GLN A 1067 32.00 -29.59 19.66
CA GLN A 1067 32.46 -28.71 18.59
C GLN A 1067 33.48 -27.65 19.09
N ASN A 1068 33.90 -27.71 20.36
CA ASN A 1068 34.83 -26.76 20.94
C ASN A 1068 36.18 -26.70 20.19
N ARG A 1069 36.42 -25.60 19.47
CA ARG A 1069 37.69 -25.34 18.77
C ARG A 1069 38.65 -24.43 19.53
N CYS A 1070 38.21 -23.86 20.67
CA CYS A 1070 39.07 -23.11 21.58
C CYS A 1070 40.00 -24.07 22.36
N TYR A 1071 39.39 -25.03 23.06
CA TYR A 1071 40.08 -26.14 23.69
C TYR A 1071 39.42 -27.45 23.28
N LEU A 1072 40.20 -28.35 22.70
CA LEU A 1072 39.68 -29.60 22.14
C LEU A 1072 39.10 -30.48 23.26
N PRO A 1073 38.08 -31.31 22.96
CA PRO A 1073 37.48 -32.26 23.92
C PRO A 1073 38.50 -33.14 24.66
N THR A 1074 39.64 -33.40 24.04
CA THR A 1074 40.77 -34.13 24.64
C THR A 1074 41.30 -33.48 25.93
N SER A 1075 41.06 -32.19 26.14
CA SER A 1075 41.55 -31.46 27.33
C SER A 1075 40.96 -32.00 28.64
N THR A 1076 39.65 -32.21 28.67
CA THR A 1076 38.97 -32.82 29.83
C THR A 1076 39.16 -34.33 29.85
N GLU A 1077 39.29 -34.96 28.69
CA GLU A 1077 39.51 -36.40 28.55
C GLU A 1077 40.80 -36.86 29.24
N GLN A 1078 41.94 -36.24 28.94
CA GLN A 1078 43.22 -36.62 29.54
C GLN A 1078 43.22 -36.51 31.06
N THR A 1079 42.63 -35.43 31.59
CA THR A 1079 42.53 -35.25 33.05
C THR A 1079 41.60 -36.29 33.66
N PHE A 1080 40.46 -36.57 33.02
CA PHE A 1080 39.51 -37.58 33.45
C PHE A 1080 40.13 -38.99 33.45
N GLU A 1081 40.75 -39.40 32.35
CA GLU A 1081 41.39 -40.71 32.20
C GLU A 1081 42.50 -40.91 33.24
N MET A 1082 43.36 -39.91 33.45
CA MET A 1082 44.41 -39.97 34.45
C MET A 1082 43.86 -40.14 35.87
N LEU A 1083 42.77 -39.44 36.23
CA LEU A 1083 42.13 -39.57 37.55
C LEU A 1083 41.44 -40.94 37.71
N VAL A 1084 40.78 -41.43 36.67
CA VAL A 1084 40.13 -42.76 36.67
C VAL A 1084 41.17 -43.87 36.75
N GLU A 1085 42.27 -43.78 36.02
CA GLU A 1085 43.37 -44.74 36.07
C GLU A 1085 44.00 -44.77 37.47
N ARG A 1086 44.17 -43.60 38.11
CA ARG A 1086 44.83 -43.48 39.41
C ARG A 1086 43.94 -43.83 40.60
N PHE A 1087 42.65 -43.49 40.57
CA PHE A 1087 41.74 -43.57 41.74
C PHE A 1087 40.46 -44.38 41.51
N GLY A 1088 40.20 -44.85 40.28
CA GLY A 1088 38.99 -45.57 39.90
C GLY A 1088 37.85 -44.65 39.42
N ALA A 1089 36.88 -45.20 38.69
CA ALA A 1089 35.83 -44.42 38.02
C ALA A 1089 34.72 -43.87 38.94
N THR A 1090 34.60 -44.35 40.18
CA THR A 1090 33.43 -44.09 41.06
C THR A 1090 33.13 -42.61 41.30
N HIS A 1091 34.17 -41.77 41.35
CA HIS A 1091 34.05 -40.34 41.72
C HIS A 1091 34.21 -39.38 40.53
N TYR A 1092 34.42 -39.90 39.32
CA TYR A 1092 34.70 -39.08 38.15
C TYR A 1092 33.67 -39.35 37.05
N SER A 1093 33.18 -38.29 36.41
CA SER A 1093 32.26 -38.39 35.27
C SER A 1093 32.63 -37.39 34.19
N ARG A 1094 32.33 -37.70 32.92
CA ARG A 1094 32.60 -36.81 31.78
C ARG A 1094 31.40 -36.79 30.83
N HIS A 1095 30.97 -35.58 30.46
CA HIS A 1095 29.85 -35.31 29.57
C HIS A 1095 30.35 -34.50 28.38
N VAL A 1096 30.17 -35.06 27.17
CA VAL A 1096 30.50 -34.38 25.91
C VAL A 1096 29.19 -34.02 25.21
N ILE A 1097 28.92 -32.73 25.03
CA ILE A 1097 27.61 -32.22 24.57
C ILE A 1097 27.67 -31.92 23.07
N ASP A 1098 26.79 -32.53 22.28
CA ASP A 1098 26.74 -32.35 20.83
C ASP A 1098 26.02 -31.06 20.43
N GLY A 1099 26.52 -30.37 19.42
CA GLY A 1099 26.01 -29.08 18.94
C GLY A 1099 26.47 -27.88 19.78
N TYR A 1100 27.45 -28.06 20.67
CA TYR A 1100 27.98 -27.01 21.55
C TYR A 1100 29.50 -26.85 21.37
N GLY A 1101 29.93 -25.60 21.35
CA GLY A 1101 31.31 -25.14 21.34
C GLY A 1101 31.91 -25.02 22.75
N HIS A 1102 32.43 -23.84 23.10
CA HIS A 1102 33.17 -23.62 24.34
C HIS A 1102 32.28 -23.07 25.48
N ILE A 1103 31.84 -21.82 25.38
CA ILE A 1103 31.14 -21.09 26.44
C ILE A 1103 29.61 -21.16 26.29
N ASP A 1104 29.10 -21.57 25.14
CA ASP A 1104 27.70 -21.88 24.91
C ASP A 1104 27.19 -23.05 25.79
N CYS A 1105 28.07 -23.88 26.35
CA CYS A 1105 27.69 -24.83 27.41
C CYS A 1105 27.26 -24.12 28.72
N ILE A 1106 27.65 -22.86 28.91
CA ILE A 1106 27.29 -22.04 30.08
C ILE A 1106 26.09 -21.15 29.78
N PHE A 1107 26.02 -20.50 28.61
CA PHE A 1107 24.93 -19.56 28.31
C PHE A 1107 24.24 -19.75 26.96
N GLY A 1108 24.42 -20.88 26.28
CA GLY A 1108 23.70 -21.14 25.03
C GLY A 1108 22.18 -21.18 25.23
N LYS A 1109 21.40 -20.82 24.21
CA LYS A 1109 19.94 -20.68 24.29
C LYS A 1109 19.23 -21.94 24.81
N ASN A 1110 19.82 -23.11 24.56
CA ASN A 1110 19.31 -24.41 25.00
C ASN A 1110 20.10 -25.04 26.18
N ALA A 1111 21.09 -24.35 26.76
CA ALA A 1111 21.98 -24.93 27.78
C ALA A 1111 21.24 -25.41 29.04
N ALA A 1112 20.12 -24.76 29.39
CA ALA A 1112 19.27 -25.17 30.50
C ALA A 1112 18.60 -26.53 30.31
N ARG A 1113 18.37 -26.93 29.06
CA ARG A 1113 17.83 -28.24 28.70
C ARG A 1113 18.94 -29.28 28.55
N ASP A 1114 20.04 -28.91 27.89
CA ASP A 1114 21.00 -29.90 27.41
C ASP A 1114 22.22 -30.08 28.34
N VAL A 1115 22.59 -29.06 29.13
CA VAL A 1115 23.83 -29.04 29.91
C VAL A 1115 23.59 -28.98 31.41
N TYR A 1116 22.75 -28.04 31.88
CA TYR A 1116 22.55 -27.83 33.32
C TYR A 1116 22.03 -29.05 34.08
N PRO A 1117 21.23 -29.96 33.50
CA PRO A 1117 20.85 -31.20 34.17
C PRO A 1117 22.04 -32.08 34.57
N ALA A 1118 23.10 -32.14 33.76
CA ALA A 1118 24.30 -32.88 34.12
C ALA A 1118 25.05 -32.23 35.30
N ILE A 1119 25.08 -30.89 35.35
CA ILE A 1119 25.63 -30.13 36.48
C ILE A 1119 24.83 -30.46 37.74
N GLY A 1120 23.50 -30.29 37.69
CA GLY A 1120 22.61 -30.56 38.82
C GLY A 1120 22.71 -31.99 39.33
N GLN A 1121 22.73 -32.98 38.43
CA GLN A 1121 22.86 -34.39 38.80
C GLN A 1121 24.16 -34.69 39.55
N HIS A 1122 25.29 -34.10 39.14
CA HIS A 1122 26.55 -34.27 39.87
C HIS A 1122 26.50 -33.58 41.24
N LEU A 1123 25.95 -32.36 41.30
CA LEU A 1123 25.84 -31.61 42.55
C LEU A 1123 24.86 -32.23 43.55
N ASP A 1124 23.88 -33.01 43.08
CA ASP A 1124 22.91 -33.71 43.93
C ASP A 1124 23.48 -35.02 44.52
N ALA A 1125 24.52 -35.57 43.89
CA ALA A 1125 25.15 -36.82 44.32
C ALA A 1125 26.08 -36.66 45.54
N TYR A 1126 26.47 -35.43 45.90
CA TYR A 1126 27.49 -35.08 46.90
C TYR A 1126 27.13 -33.81 47.67
#